data_AF-I0RC31-F1
#
_entry.id   AF-I0RC31-F1
#
_cell.length_a   1.000
_cell.length_b   1.000
_cell.length_c   1.000
_cell.angle_alpha   90.00
_cell.angle_beta   90.00
_cell.angle_gamma   90.00
#
_symmetry.space_group_name_H-M   'P 1'
#
loop_
_entity.id
_entity.type
_entity.pdbx_description
1 polymer ?
#
loop_
_entity_poly.entity_id
_entity_poly.type
_entity_poly.pdbx_seq_one_letter_code
_entity_poly.pdbx_strand_id
1 'polypeptide(L)'
;MKKTFLNKFVFVTTLGAILVTCVGRNFFIKEINAFTTKKGTVDVSSLNVRSNAGTGNNTVATLQRDADVTVLDEVNGDGMYWYKVAFNDGSVNKEGYVAKNYIKTESLTGYKTDRAFESEIAGFPESYKNRLRALHAEYPNWKFLVQDVDIPWDEVIKNESQVGLNLVSKNAKSSWKSTEKGAYKWESGTWIGYDSDNWVAAGESIIRYYMDPRNFLDSTNIFQFLSHGYSTGEQTEAGIEKMLRGTFMESKSSRLSATEAKENSTVATTAQSTSAVKQSTSAGRLSSETGTVKSDKESRNNVEYSSVDAPVDENITTKGDYVKVDAPLDDSNKGEFSDTEHGPGVVNGDIIKESLSSSDSIYASSTATPETENQNALSNGNTYVDMIMDAAKSSGVNPYVLAAMIIQEQGVKGSSGLISGTGGIYNFFNIEAYQSGNQSATSRGLAWAGSGDTYLRPWNTKSKAITGGAMYYGANYAKAGQNSFYLKKFNVLGANRYKHQYMTNIEGAKNEGAMLSRAYSEEDKKGVFTFYIPVYRNMPDTPATMPAGDGNPDNRLSSLSVTGYNITPDFAKDNFSYTLEIPSNVTKLNIKANPSDTGADVTGGGDIELKDSNSTVDIIVTAKNGTKQKYSINIKKGK
;
A
#
# COMPACT_ATOMS: atom_id res chain seq x y z
N MET A 1 54.86 12.33 13.91
CA MET A 1 54.66 13.01 15.21
C MET A 1 53.41 13.86 15.14
N LYS A 2 52.53 13.73 16.16
CA LYS A 2 51.48 14.68 16.66
C LYS A 2 50.39 15.13 15.64
N LYS A 3 49.11 14.75 15.83
CA LYS A 3 48.05 15.46 16.62
C LYS A 3 47.97 16.96 16.24
N THR A 4 46.83 17.59 15.93
CA THR A 4 45.55 17.61 16.67
C THR A 4 44.47 18.42 15.90
N PHE A 5 43.20 18.08 16.14
CA PHE A 5 41.94 18.80 15.96
C PHE A 5 41.97 20.35 15.94
N LEU A 6 41.09 20.99 15.14
CA LEU A 6 40.03 21.87 15.69
C LEU A 6 38.92 22.23 14.67
N ASN A 7 37.67 21.97 15.07
CA ASN A 7 36.44 22.53 14.53
C ASN A 7 36.41 24.06 14.66
N LYS A 8 35.86 24.77 13.66
CA LYS A 8 34.97 25.94 13.86
C LYS A 8 34.36 26.39 12.53
N PHE A 9 33.07 26.09 12.35
CA PHE A 9 32.19 26.80 11.43
C PHE A 9 32.08 28.26 11.92
N VAL A 10 32.48 29.22 11.08
CA VAL A 10 32.27 30.65 11.32
C VAL A 10 31.03 31.07 10.53
N PHE A 11 29.98 31.42 11.26
CA PHE A 11 28.84 32.19 10.75
C PHE A 11 29.33 33.61 10.44
N VAL A 12 29.26 34.04 9.17
CA VAL A 12 29.44 35.45 8.80
C VAL A 12 28.15 35.94 8.19
N THR A 13 27.34 36.60 9.01
CA THR A 13 26.28 37.51 8.58
C THR A 13 26.87 38.89 8.38
N THR A 14 26.94 39.38 7.15
CA THR A 14 27.18 40.79 6.85
C THR A 14 25.99 41.38 6.12
N LEU A 15 25.16 42.11 6.87
CA LEU A 15 24.30 43.17 6.35
C LEU A 15 25.20 44.29 5.80
N GLY A 16 24.99 44.66 4.54
CA GLY A 16 25.61 45.84 3.93
C GLY A 16 24.54 46.70 3.27
N ALA A 17 24.08 47.74 3.97
CA ALA A 17 23.28 48.81 3.39
C ALA A 17 24.18 49.66 2.48
N ILE A 18 23.84 49.75 1.19
CA ILE A 18 24.49 50.69 0.26
C ILE A 18 23.58 51.90 0.10
N LEU A 19 24.10 53.04 0.54
CA LEU A 19 23.57 54.39 0.41
C LEU A 19 23.62 54.83 -1.05
N VAL A 20 22.50 55.35 -1.56
CA VAL A 20 22.36 55.86 -2.94
C VAL A 20 22.94 57.27 -3.05
N THR A 21 23.84 57.49 -4.00
CA THR A 21 24.10 58.83 -4.58
C THR A 21 24.21 58.75 -6.11
N CYS A 22 23.12 59.20 -6.75
CA CYS A 22 23.00 60.06 -7.94
C CYS A 22 23.59 59.68 -9.33
N VAL A 23 22.67 59.83 -10.31
CA VAL A 23 22.76 60.18 -11.75
C VAL A 23 22.98 59.09 -12.81
N GLY A 24 21.86 58.61 -13.34
CA GLY A 24 21.59 58.62 -14.79
C GLY A 24 22.27 57.57 -15.68
N ARG A 25 21.64 56.39 -15.80
CA ARG A 25 21.45 55.66 -17.07
C ARG A 25 20.45 54.53 -16.86
N ASN A 26 19.38 54.53 -17.65
CA ASN A 26 18.36 53.48 -17.67
C ASN A 26 18.99 52.15 -18.14
N PHE A 27 19.38 51.30 -17.19
CA PHE A 27 19.46 49.88 -17.41
C PHE A 27 18.14 49.26 -16.96
N PHE A 28 17.44 48.62 -17.88
CA PHE A 28 16.35 47.71 -17.57
C PHE A 28 16.91 46.61 -16.64
N ILE A 29 16.73 46.77 -15.33
CA ILE A 29 16.88 45.67 -14.40
C ILE A 29 15.67 44.77 -14.63
N LYS A 30 15.89 43.67 -15.35
CA LYS A 30 14.97 42.52 -15.30
C LYS A 30 15.02 42.05 -13.85
N GLU A 31 13.95 42.26 -13.08
CA GLU A 31 13.87 41.75 -11.72
C GLU A 31 14.10 40.23 -11.74
N ILE A 32 15.25 39.80 -11.26
CA ILE A 32 15.52 38.40 -10.97
C ILE A 32 14.90 38.18 -9.59
N ASN A 33 13.66 37.71 -9.55
CA ASN A 33 13.08 37.18 -8.33
C ASN A 33 13.91 35.96 -7.94
N ALA A 34 14.86 36.12 -7.02
CA ALA A 34 15.61 35.02 -6.46
C ALA A 34 14.64 34.17 -5.63
N PHE A 35 14.32 32.96 -6.08
CA PHE A 35 13.58 32.01 -5.26
C PHE A 35 14.38 31.75 -3.98
N THR A 36 13.80 32.09 -2.83
CA THR A 36 14.46 31.85 -1.54
C THR A 36 14.50 30.35 -1.31
N THR A 37 15.70 29.80 -1.14
CA THR A 37 15.86 28.37 -0.89
C THR A 37 15.22 27.98 0.44
N LYS A 38 14.59 26.81 0.49
CA LYS A 38 13.88 26.31 1.69
C LYS A 38 14.38 24.93 2.03
N LYS A 39 14.53 24.63 3.33
CA LYS A 39 14.67 23.24 3.77
C LYS A 39 13.34 22.52 3.61
N GLY A 40 13.40 21.26 3.25
CA GLY A 40 12.23 20.39 3.26
C GLY A 40 12.60 18.94 3.42
N THR A 41 11.60 18.12 3.68
CA THR A 41 11.72 16.67 3.78
C THR A 41 10.70 16.00 2.88
N VAL A 42 11.02 14.80 2.41
CA VAL A 42 10.08 14.00 1.61
C VAL A 42 8.91 13.52 2.45
N ASP A 43 7.68 13.78 1.99
CA ASP A 43 6.44 13.50 2.74
C ASP A 43 5.66 12.28 2.25
N VAL A 44 6.23 11.55 1.30
CA VAL A 44 5.70 10.28 0.78
C VAL A 44 6.68 9.15 1.01
N SER A 45 6.16 7.92 1.01
CA SER A 45 6.94 6.69 1.24
C SER A 45 8.17 6.59 0.34
N SER A 46 8.01 6.93 -0.94
CA SER A 46 9.07 6.95 -1.95
C SER A 46 8.78 8.05 -2.98
N LEU A 47 9.76 8.89 -3.26
CA LEU A 47 9.65 10.03 -4.15
C LEU A 47 10.69 9.95 -5.28
N ASN A 48 10.21 9.79 -6.51
CA ASN A 48 11.07 9.87 -7.68
C ASN A 48 11.51 11.31 -7.93
N VAL A 49 12.83 11.52 -7.93
CA VAL A 49 13.47 12.74 -8.42
C VAL A 49 13.68 12.59 -9.92
N ARG A 50 13.25 13.57 -10.69
CA ARG A 50 13.30 13.56 -12.16
C ARG A 50 14.33 14.52 -12.72
N SER A 51 14.77 14.26 -13.94
CA SER A 51 15.76 15.10 -14.64
C SER A 51 15.24 16.50 -14.97
N ASN A 52 13.93 16.65 -15.20
CA ASN A 52 13.23 17.91 -15.44
C ASN A 52 11.83 17.86 -14.80
N ALA A 53 11.19 19.02 -14.67
CA ALA A 53 9.80 19.12 -14.23
C ALA A 53 8.86 18.44 -15.24
N GLY A 54 8.04 17.52 -14.76
CA GLY A 54 7.08 16.76 -15.55
C GLY A 54 7.21 15.25 -15.35
N THR A 55 6.09 14.53 -15.36
CA THR A 55 6.05 13.08 -15.05
C THR A 55 6.52 12.19 -16.18
N GLY A 56 6.65 12.73 -17.39
CA GLY A 56 7.27 12.06 -18.53
C GLY A 56 8.80 11.99 -18.48
N ASN A 57 9.45 12.73 -17.57
CA ASN A 57 10.91 12.83 -17.50
C ASN A 57 11.55 11.65 -16.75
N ASN A 58 12.79 11.33 -17.11
CA ASN A 58 13.55 10.22 -16.52
C ASN A 58 13.76 10.41 -15.01
N THR A 59 13.59 9.33 -14.25
CA THR A 59 13.94 9.27 -12.82
C THR A 59 15.46 9.22 -12.68
N VAL A 60 16.03 10.19 -11.96
CA VAL A 60 17.49 10.31 -11.72
C VAL A 60 17.89 9.86 -10.31
N ALA A 61 16.94 9.84 -9.37
CA ALA A 61 17.08 9.28 -8.04
C ALA A 61 15.71 8.97 -7.45
N THR A 62 15.67 8.19 -6.37
CA THR A 62 14.47 7.97 -5.58
C THR A 62 14.79 8.28 -4.12
N LEU A 63 14.17 9.32 -3.60
CA LEU A 63 14.29 9.74 -2.21
C LEU A 63 13.28 8.99 -1.36
N GLN A 64 13.72 8.57 -0.18
CA GLN A 64 12.85 7.95 0.81
C GLN A 64 12.11 9.02 1.61
N ARG A 65 11.01 8.62 2.25
CA ARG A 65 10.35 9.44 3.28
C ARG A 65 11.38 10.03 4.25
N ASP A 66 11.16 11.28 4.65
CA ASP A 66 12.01 12.04 5.55
C ASP A 66 13.44 12.32 5.05
N ALA A 67 13.75 11.99 3.79
CA ALA A 67 15.01 12.43 3.19
C ALA A 67 15.06 13.96 3.14
N ASP A 68 16.15 14.51 3.65
CA ASP A 68 16.41 15.94 3.64
C ASP A 68 16.64 16.43 2.21
N VAL A 69 15.91 17.49 1.86
CA VAL A 69 16.08 18.23 0.62
C VAL A 69 16.24 19.71 0.89
N THR A 70 16.87 20.40 -0.04
CA THR A 70 16.85 21.86 -0.11
C THR A 70 16.13 22.24 -1.39
N VAL A 71 14.96 22.86 -1.26
CA VAL A 71 14.20 23.41 -2.39
C VAL A 71 14.95 24.63 -2.92
N LEU A 72 15.30 24.58 -4.20
CA LEU A 72 16.09 25.58 -4.91
C LEU A 72 15.23 26.47 -5.80
N ASP A 73 14.16 25.91 -6.38
CA ASP A 73 13.27 26.61 -7.31
C ASP A 73 11.88 25.96 -7.34
N GLU A 74 10.89 26.67 -7.86
CA GLU A 74 9.54 26.16 -8.13
C GLU A 74 9.16 26.47 -9.58
N VAL A 75 8.81 25.43 -10.34
CA VAL A 75 8.45 25.55 -11.75
C VAL A 75 7.13 24.85 -12.02
N ASN A 76 6.32 25.38 -12.93
CA ASN A 76 5.12 24.70 -13.41
C ASN A 76 5.47 23.84 -14.63
N GLY A 77 5.09 22.57 -14.62
CA GLY A 77 5.30 21.61 -15.70
C GLY A 77 4.21 20.52 -15.68
N ASP A 78 3.72 20.14 -16.85
CA ASP A 78 2.58 19.21 -17.03
C ASP A 78 1.32 19.60 -16.22
N GLY A 79 1.08 20.91 -16.05
CA GLY A 79 -0.08 21.41 -15.31
C GLY A 79 0.03 21.32 -13.78
N MET A 80 1.19 20.92 -13.24
CA MET A 80 1.47 20.82 -11.80
C MET A 80 2.73 21.62 -11.42
N TYR A 81 2.82 22.00 -10.15
CA TYR A 81 4.03 22.62 -9.59
C TYR A 81 5.08 21.58 -9.16
N TRP A 82 6.32 21.83 -9.53
CA TRP A 82 7.49 21.02 -9.24
C TRP A 82 8.50 21.85 -8.47
N TYR A 83 9.11 21.24 -7.45
CA TYR A 83 10.30 21.80 -6.82
C TYR A 83 11.55 21.28 -7.51
N LYS A 84 12.44 22.19 -7.86
CA LYS A 84 13.85 21.83 -8.06
C LYS A 84 14.46 21.66 -6.67
N VAL A 85 15.02 20.49 -6.38
CA VAL A 85 15.60 20.15 -5.08
C VAL A 85 17.06 19.75 -5.21
N ALA A 86 17.87 20.18 -4.24
CA ALA A 86 19.16 19.58 -3.95
C ALA A 86 19.01 18.55 -2.82
N PHE A 87 19.64 17.40 -2.96
CA PHE A 87 19.59 16.29 -2.02
C PHE A 87 20.89 15.50 -2.03
N ASN A 88 21.13 14.72 -0.98
CA ASN A 88 22.27 13.81 -0.90
C ASN A 88 21.78 12.38 -1.07
N ASP A 89 22.36 11.64 -2.02
CA ASP A 89 21.98 10.24 -2.30
C ASP A 89 22.82 9.20 -1.53
N GLY A 90 23.58 9.65 -0.54
CA GLY A 90 24.52 8.84 0.25
C GLY A 90 25.95 8.86 -0.28
N SER A 91 26.22 9.48 -1.44
CA SER A 91 27.57 9.61 -2.01
C SER A 91 27.90 11.02 -2.51
N VAL A 92 26.93 11.73 -3.13
CA VAL A 92 27.15 13.06 -3.72
C VAL A 92 25.90 13.93 -3.55
N ASN A 93 26.08 15.26 -3.46
CA ASN A 93 24.98 16.22 -3.59
C ASN A 93 24.53 16.29 -5.05
N LYS A 94 23.26 15.96 -5.32
CA LYS A 94 22.63 16.00 -6.64
C LYS A 94 21.47 16.98 -6.65
N GLU A 95 21.08 17.39 -7.86
CA GLU A 95 19.88 18.17 -8.11
C GLU A 95 18.89 17.41 -9.01
N GLY A 96 17.61 17.73 -8.88
CA GLY A 96 16.58 17.26 -9.78
C GLY A 96 15.22 17.86 -9.41
N TYR A 97 14.16 17.35 -10.03
CA TYR A 97 12.81 17.89 -9.87
C TYR A 97 11.88 16.86 -9.21
N VAL A 98 11.13 17.31 -8.22
CA VAL A 98 10.13 16.51 -7.52
C VAL A 98 8.79 17.24 -7.51
N ALA A 99 7.68 16.51 -7.51
CA ALA A 99 6.37 17.17 -7.41
C ALA A 99 6.25 17.87 -6.06
N LYS A 100 5.76 19.12 -6.07
CA LYS A 100 5.70 20.00 -4.90
C LYS A 100 4.97 19.39 -3.71
N ASN A 101 3.88 18.68 -3.97
CA ASN A 101 3.01 18.08 -2.95
C ASN A 101 3.70 16.98 -2.11
N TYR A 102 4.89 16.52 -2.54
CA TYR A 102 5.63 15.46 -1.87
C TYR A 102 6.82 15.96 -1.05
N ILE A 103 7.03 17.28 -0.97
CA ILE A 103 8.05 17.89 -0.14
C ILE A 103 7.40 18.77 0.92
N LYS A 104 7.56 18.38 2.17
CA LYS A 104 7.25 19.19 3.32
C LYS A 104 8.37 20.19 3.53
N THR A 105 8.19 21.43 3.10
CA THR A 105 9.13 22.50 3.46
C THR A 105 9.00 22.84 4.95
N GLU A 106 10.09 23.27 5.60
CA GLU A 106 10.05 23.83 6.94
C GLU A 106 9.22 25.12 6.95
N SER A 107 7.90 24.97 7.04
CA SER A 107 7.07 25.95 7.69
C SER A 107 6.99 25.51 9.14
N LEU A 108 7.89 26.03 9.97
CA LEU A 108 7.67 26.15 11.41
C LEU A 108 6.47 27.07 11.63
N THR A 109 5.27 26.57 11.41
CA THR A 109 4.03 27.25 11.79
C THR A 109 3.16 26.20 12.45
N GLY A 110 3.17 26.27 13.78
CA GLY A 110 2.80 25.20 14.69
C GLY A 110 1.48 24.52 14.36
N TYR A 111 1.49 23.20 14.42
CA TYR A 111 0.30 22.47 14.78
C TYR A 111 -0.23 23.09 16.09
N LYS A 112 -1.33 23.83 15.99
CA LYS A 112 -2.06 24.28 17.16
C LYS A 112 -2.68 23.03 17.75
N THR A 113 -2.22 22.64 18.94
CA THR A 113 -2.69 21.43 19.61
C THR A 113 -4.21 21.39 19.64
N ASP A 114 -4.79 20.44 18.92
CA ASP A 114 -6.21 20.16 18.93
C ASP A 114 -6.44 19.08 19.98
N ARG A 115 -6.94 19.50 21.15
CA ARG A 115 -7.16 18.59 22.29
C ARG A 115 -8.16 17.49 21.97
N ALA A 116 -9.15 17.76 21.11
CA ALA A 116 -10.13 16.77 20.71
C ALA A 116 -9.43 15.68 19.86
N PHE A 117 -8.62 16.11 18.89
CA PHE A 117 -7.83 15.20 18.08
C PHE A 117 -6.81 14.37 18.88
N GLU A 118 -6.07 14.98 19.80
CA GLU A 118 -5.12 14.25 20.66
C GLU A 118 -5.82 13.19 21.52
N SER A 119 -7.08 13.42 21.90
CA SER A 119 -7.88 12.43 22.62
C SER A 119 -8.33 11.29 21.71
N GLU A 120 -8.63 11.57 20.43
CA GLU A 120 -8.97 10.55 19.43
C GLU A 120 -7.79 9.60 19.16
N ILE A 121 -6.58 10.15 19.00
CA ILE A 121 -5.38 9.34 18.70
C ILE A 121 -4.63 8.86 19.94
N ALA A 122 -5.21 8.96 21.14
CA ALA A 122 -4.54 8.64 22.40
C ALA A 122 -4.06 7.18 22.48
N GLY A 123 -4.77 6.26 21.80
CA GLY A 123 -4.43 4.84 21.74
C GLY A 123 -3.24 4.50 20.83
N PHE A 124 -2.78 5.42 19.99
CA PHE A 124 -1.63 5.18 19.12
C PHE A 124 -0.29 5.35 19.87
N PRO A 125 0.74 4.55 19.54
CA PRO A 125 2.11 4.84 19.97
C PRO A 125 2.60 6.20 19.45
N GLU A 126 3.50 6.86 20.18
CA GLU A 126 4.03 8.20 19.80
C GLU A 126 4.67 8.22 18.41
N SER A 127 5.27 7.10 17.98
CA SER A 127 5.88 6.98 16.64
C SER A 127 4.88 7.12 15.47
N TYR A 128 3.57 7.03 15.71
CA TYR A 128 2.52 7.27 14.71
C TYR A 128 2.03 8.72 14.71
N LYS A 129 1.94 9.34 15.90
CA LYS A 129 1.14 10.56 16.13
C LYS A 129 1.60 11.75 15.29
N ASN A 130 2.91 11.87 15.01
CA ASN A 130 3.42 12.95 14.17
C ASN A 130 2.81 12.95 12.76
N ARG A 131 2.61 11.76 12.18
CA ARG A 131 1.99 11.63 10.85
C ARG A 131 0.49 11.82 10.91
N LEU A 132 -0.16 11.30 11.94
CA LEU A 132 -1.60 11.51 12.14
C LEU A 132 -1.95 12.99 12.32
N ARG A 133 -1.13 13.75 13.07
CA ARG A 133 -1.28 15.22 13.19
C ARG A 133 -1.12 15.94 11.86
N ALA A 134 -0.17 15.51 11.03
CA ALA A 134 0.05 16.09 9.71
C ALA A 134 -1.18 15.86 8.80
N LEU A 135 -1.68 14.62 8.78
CA LEU A 135 -2.89 14.28 8.04
C LEU A 135 -4.13 14.98 8.57
N HIS A 136 -4.29 15.14 9.88
CA HIS A 136 -5.40 15.89 10.49
C HIS A 136 -5.36 17.37 10.15
N ALA A 137 -4.16 17.96 10.09
CA ALA A 137 -4.01 19.35 9.69
C ALA A 137 -4.44 19.59 8.24
N GLU A 138 -4.24 18.60 7.35
CA GLU A 138 -4.64 18.65 5.95
C GLU A 138 -6.11 18.25 5.75
N TYR A 139 -6.56 17.22 6.47
CA TYR A 139 -7.89 16.60 6.39
C TYR A 139 -8.51 16.44 7.78
N PRO A 140 -9.09 17.51 8.36
CA PRO A 140 -9.55 17.53 9.76
C PRO A 140 -10.77 16.64 10.05
N ASN A 141 -11.40 16.09 9.00
CA ASN A 141 -12.55 15.20 9.11
C ASN A 141 -12.17 13.72 9.04
N TRP A 142 -10.88 13.40 8.80
CA TRP A 142 -10.40 12.03 8.81
C TRP A 142 -10.33 11.51 10.23
N LYS A 143 -10.75 10.25 10.41
CA LYS A 143 -10.74 9.53 11.68
C LYS A 143 -9.70 8.44 11.64
N PHE A 144 -8.89 8.37 12.68
CA PHE A 144 -7.84 7.36 12.81
C PHE A 144 -8.15 6.45 13.99
N LEU A 145 -8.39 5.17 13.71
CA LEU A 145 -8.68 4.17 14.73
C LEU A 145 -7.56 3.16 14.83
N VAL A 146 -7.16 2.85 16.06
CA VAL A 146 -6.20 1.79 16.35
C VAL A 146 -6.84 0.46 15.97
N GLN A 147 -6.16 -0.27 15.09
CA GLN A 147 -6.46 -1.68 14.84
C GLN A 147 -5.42 -2.50 15.61
N ASP A 148 -5.77 -2.92 16.82
CA ASP A 148 -4.87 -3.67 17.69
C ASP A 148 -4.56 -5.04 17.07
N VAL A 149 -3.27 -5.27 16.80
CA VAL A 149 -2.74 -6.55 16.36
C VAL A 149 -2.02 -7.17 17.53
N ASP A 150 -2.68 -8.13 18.18
CA ASP A 150 -2.16 -8.87 19.32
C ASP A 150 -1.10 -9.92 18.90
N ILE A 151 -0.03 -9.44 18.26
CA ILE A 151 1.13 -10.19 17.79
C ILE A 151 2.38 -9.31 17.96
N PRO A 152 3.47 -9.81 18.58
CA PRO A 152 4.74 -9.12 18.60
C PRO A 152 5.29 -8.86 17.18
N TRP A 153 5.87 -7.70 16.94
CA TRP A 153 6.41 -7.29 15.64
C TRP A 153 7.40 -8.30 15.05
N ASP A 154 8.36 -8.78 15.82
CA ASP A 154 9.33 -9.75 15.30
C ASP A 154 8.71 -11.14 15.04
N GLU A 155 7.63 -11.48 15.74
CA GLU A 155 6.90 -12.72 15.49
C GLU A 155 6.12 -12.65 14.17
N VAL A 156 5.38 -11.56 13.92
CA VAL A 156 4.66 -11.39 12.65
C VAL A 156 5.63 -11.35 11.47
N ILE A 157 6.75 -10.67 11.61
CA ILE A 157 7.76 -10.58 10.54
C ILE A 157 8.37 -11.95 10.25
N LYS A 158 8.68 -12.75 11.27
CA LYS A 158 9.17 -14.12 11.09
C LYS A 158 8.15 -14.98 10.33
N ASN A 159 6.87 -14.86 10.66
CA ASN A 159 5.80 -15.63 10.00
C ASN A 159 5.55 -15.17 8.56
N GLU A 160 5.70 -13.87 8.27
CA GLU A 160 5.55 -13.33 6.91
C GLU A 160 6.79 -13.53 6.03
N SER A 161 7.96 -13.74 6.65
CA SER A 161 9.24 -13.97 5.94
C SER A 161 9.47 -15.42 5.52
N GLN A 162 8.44 -16.27 5.55
CA GLN A 162 8.55 -17.63 5.02
C GLN A 162 8.79 -17.60 3.50
N VAL A 163 9.73 -18.41 3.04
CA VAL A 163 10.16 -18.44 1.63
C VAL A 163 8.97 -18.78 0.73
N GLY A 164 8.68 -17.91 -0.24
CA GLY A 164 7.58 -18.07 -1.20
C GLY A 164 6.24 -17.47 -0.77
N LEU A 165 6.09 -17.04 0.49
CA LEU A 165 4.84 -16.44 0.97
C LEU A 165 4.64 -15.00 0.45
N ASN A 166 5.69 -14.19 0.58
CA ASN A 166 5.74 -12.83 0.04
C ASN A 166 6.73 -12.76 -1.12
N LEU A 167 6.32 -12.14 -2.22
CA LEU A 167 7.08 -12.08 -3.46
C LEU A 167 7.38 -10.64 -3.86
N VAL A 168 8.52 -10.46 -4.53
CA VAL A 168 8.93 -9.24 -5.23
C VAL A 168 9.27 -9.56 -6.68
N SER A 169 9.19 -8.56 -7.56
CA SER A 169 9.62 -8.74 -8.95
C SER A 169 11.08 -9.20 -9.01
N LYS A 170 11.39 -10.11 -9.94
CA LYS A 170 12.76 -10.53 -10.25
C LYS A 170 13.66 -9.38 -10.70
N ASN A 171 13.08 -8.28 -11.19
CA ASN A 171 13.78 -7.05 -11.56
C ASN A 171 13.91 -6.04 -10.40
N ALA A 172 13.37 -6.34 -9.21
CA ALA A 172 13.58 -5.50 -8.04
C ALA A 172 15.06 -5.46 -7.65
N LYS A 173 15.43 -4.48 -6.81
CA LYS A 173 16.76 -4.37 -6.21
C LYS A 173 17.12 -5.68 -5.50
N SER A 174 18.37 -6.12 -5.60
CA SER A 174 18.75 -7.37 -4.94
C SER A 174 18.58 -7.34 -3.42
N SER A 175 18.65 -6.17 -2.78
CA SER A 175 18.38 -6.01 -1.34
C SER A 175 16.91 -6.24 -0.93
N TRP A 176 15.99 -6.35 -1.89
CA TRP A 176 14.59 -6.69 -1.64
C TRP A 176 14.34 -8.20 -1.69
N LYS A 177 15.29 -8.97 -2.20
CA LYS A 177 15.11 -10.39 -2.48
C LYS A 177 15.71 -11.23 -1.36
N SER A 178 15.03 -12.30 -0.98
CA SER A 178 15.51 -13.20 0.06
C SER A 178 16.70 -14.03 -0.42
N THR A 179 17.69 -14.20 0.45
CA THR A 179 18.79 -15.16 0.27
C THR A 179 18.70 -16.33 1.24
N GLU A 180 17.56 -16.49 1.91
CA GLU A 180 17.29 -17.63 2.79
C GLU A 180 17.36 -18.96 2.04
N LYS A 181 17.56 -20.04 2.80
CA LYS A 181 17.61 -21.39 2.23
C LYS A 181 16.29 -21.67 1.48
N GLY A 182 16.41 -21.99 0.20
CA GLY A 182 15.25 -22.23 -0.69
C GLY A 182 14.82 -21.01 -1.52
N ALA A 183 15.35 -19.80 -1.24
CA ALA A 183 15.08 -18.60 -2.04
C ALA A 183 16.21 -18.27 -3.04
N TYR A 184 17.44 -18.66 -2.72
CA TYR A 184 18.64 -18.33 -3.51
C TYR A 184 19.59 -19.52 -3.65
N LYS A 185 20.09 -19.73 -4.87
CA LYS A 185 21.07 -20.76 -5.23
C LYS A 185 22.47 -20.16 -5.22
N TRP A 186 23.23 -20.46 -4.17
CA TRP A 186 24.57 -19.91 -3.95
C TRP A 186 25.60 -20.40 -4.98
N GLU A 187 25.39 -21.58 -5.54
CA GLU A 187 26.27 -22.19 -6.54
C GLU A 187 26.16 -21.50 -7.91
N SER A 188 24.97 -21.04 -8.28
CA SER A 188 24.70 -20.38 -9.56
C SER A 188 24.54 -18.87 -9.46
N GLY A 189 24.45 -18.32 -8.24
CA GLY A 189 24.23 -16.89 -8.02
C GLY A 189 22.85 -16.39 -8.47
N THR A 190 21.81 -17.24 -8.36
CA THR A 190 20.47 -16.93 -8.89
C THR A 190 19.37 -17.13 -7.86
N TRP A 191 18.37 -16.26 -7.88
CA TRP A 191 17.14 -16.43 -7.11
C TRP A 191 16.22 -17.48 -7.74
N ILE A 192 15.52 -18.21 -6.89
CA ILE A 192 14.51 -19.19 -7.28
C ILE A 192 13.23 -18.44 -7.67
N GLY A 193 12.73 -18.74 -8.88
CA GLY A 193 11.53 -18.14 -9.43
C GLY A 193 10.26 -18.74 -8.86
N TYR A 194 9.23 -17.92 -8.74
CA TYR A 194 7.85 -18.25 -8.43
C TYR A 194 6.96 -17.64 -9.53
N ASP A 195 5.79 -18.22 -9.76
CA ASP A 195 4.73 -17.68 -10.63
C ASP A 195 5.24 -17.08 -11.96
N SER A 196 5.47 -17.92 -12.98
CA SER A 196 5.98 -17.57 -14.32
C SER A 196 7.46 -17.11 -14.38
N ASP A 197 8.27 -17.46 -13.37
CA ASP A 197 9.69 -17.09 -13.23
C ASP A 197 9.98 -15.57 -13.15
N ASN A 198 8.93 -14.75 -13.06
CA ASN A 198 8.99 -13.29 -12.95
C ASN A 198 9.04 -12.78 -11.52
N TRP A 199 8.74 -13.65 -10.54
CA TRP A 199 8.72 -13.32 -9.13
C TRP A 199 9.73 -14.14 -8.36
N VAL A 200 10.23 -13.56 -7.26
CA VAL A 200 11.17 -14.22 -6.35
C VAL A 200 10.77 -13.90 -4.91
N ALA A 201 11.18 -14.74 -3.95
CA ALA A 201 10.86 -14.54 -2.55
C ALA A 201 11.40 -13.17 -2.04
N ALA A 202 10.56 -12.45 -1.30
CA ALA A 202 10.88 -11.17 -0.67
C ALA A 202 11.76 -11.39 0.57
N GLY A 203 12.76 -10.53 0.77
CA GLY A 203 13.60 -10.54 1.97
C GLY A 203 12.93 -9.90 3.18
N GLU A 204 13.34 -10.29 4.39
CA GLU A 204 12.77 -9.78 5.65
C GLU A 204 12.76 -8.25 5.73
N SER A 205 13.81 -7.57 5.25
CA SER A 205 13.93 -6.11 5.30
C SER A 205 12.84 -5.39 4.51
N ILE A 206 12.49 -5.89 3.31
CA ILE A 206 11.43 -5.28 2.49
C ILE A 206 10.04 -5.65 3.03
N ILE A 207 9.89 -6.83 3.64
CA ILE A 207 8.65 -7.23 4.33
C ILE A 207 8.40 -6.30 5.53
N ARG A 208 9.41 -6.06 6.37
CA ARG A 208 9.34 -5.09 7.47
C ARG A 208 8.89 -3.71 6.98
N TYR A 209 9.44 -3.23 5.86
CA TYR A 209 9.06 -1.93 5.29
C TYR A 209 7.58 -1.88 4.90
N TYR A 210 7.07 -2.88 4.16
CA TYR A 210 5.69 -2.89 3.67
C TYR A 210 4.65 -3.27 4.73
N MET A 211 5.07 -3.99 5.77
CA MET A 211 4.19 -4.27 6.91
C MET A 211 4.12 -3.10 7.89
N ASP A 212 5.09 -2.19 7.94
CA ASP A 212 5.09 -1.11 8.93
C ASP A 212 4.10 -0.01 8.53
N PRO A 213 2.97 0.16 9.24
CA PRO A 213 1.93 1.09 8.79
C PRO A 213 2.39 2.54 8.79
N ARG A 214 3.39 2.88 9.62
CA ARG A 214 3.95 4.24 9.73
C ARG A 214 4.60 4.72 8.44
N ASN A 215 5.06 3.79 7.59
CA ASN A 215 5.62 4.12 6.28
C ASN A 215 4.59 4.66 5.28
N PHE A 216 3.30 4.46 5.57
CA PHE A 216 2.21 4.73 4.65
C PHE A 216 1.17 5.73 5.18
N LEU A 217 1.49 6.43 6.27
CA LEU A 217 0.67 7.52 6.80
C LEU A 217 0.91 8.82 6.03
N ASP A 218 0.50 8.81 4.76
CA ASP A 218 0.43 9.96 3.86
C ASP A 218 -0.93 9.98 3.14
N SER A 219 -1.26 11.10 2.48
CA SER A 219 -2.58 11.36 1.87
C SER A 219 -2.96 10.43 0.71
N THR A 220 -2.05 9.53 0.32
CA THR A 220 -2.25 8.56 -0.77
C THR A 220 -2.23 7.12 -0.24
N ASN A 221 -1.16 6.74 0.45
CA ASN A 221 -0.91 5.36 0.84
C ASN A 221 -1.71 4.94 2.09
N ILE A 222 -2.30 5.89 2.84
CA ILE A 222 -3.15 5.59 3.99
C ILE A 222 -4.44 4.87 3.60
N PHE A 223 -4.87 5.01 2.35
CA PHE A 223 -6.06 4.35 1.81
C PHE A 223 -5.97 2.82 1.81
N GLN A 224 -4.79 2.24 2.01
CA GLN A 224 -4.66 0.79 2.27
C GLN A 224 -5.30 0.34 3.60
N PHE A 225 -5.53 1.30 4.52
CA PHE A 225 -6.14 1.11 5.84
C PHE A 225 -7.61 1.56 5.86
N LEU A 226 -8.16 2.02 4.74
CA LEU A 226 -9.57 2.43 4.68
C LEU A 226 -10.47 1.21 4.89
N SER A 227 -11.50 1.36 5.73
CA SER A 227 -12.49 0.30 5.93
C SER A 227 -13.25 0.00 4.65
N HIS A 228 -13.39 -1.28 4.34
CA HIS A 228 -14.20 -1.78 3.25
C HIS A 228 -15.68 -1.87 3.59
N GLY A 229 -16.10 -1.55 4.82
CA GLY A 229 -17.51 -1.54 5.22
C GLY A 229 -18.30 -0.41 4.56
N TYR A 230 -19.56 -0.67 4.22
CA TYR A 230 -20.50 0.34 3.75
C TYR A 230 -21.02 1.19 4.92
N SER A 231 -20.94 2.52 4.79
CA SER A 231 -21.48 3.48 5.75
C SER A 231 -22.51 4.38 5.07
N THR A 232 -23.73 4.41 5.60
CA THR A 232 -24.81 5.20 5.00
C THR A 232 -24.52 6.69 5.14
N GLY A 233 -24.50 7.42 4.02
CA GLY A 233 -24.28 8.88 3.99
C GLY A 233 -22.85 9.34 3.75
N GLU A 234 -21.86 8.44 3.81
CA GLU A 234 -20.46 8.77 3.51
C GLU A 234 -20.11 8.55 2.02
N GLN A 235 -20.73 7.56 1.36
CA GLN A 235 -20.53 7.29 -0.06
C GLN A 235 -21.73 7.70 -0.91
N THR A 236 -21.45 8.46 -1.97
CA THR A 236 -22.42 9.05 -2.92
C THR A 236 -22.22 8.55 -4.35
N GLU A 237 -23.30 8.57 -5.13
CA GLU A 237 -23.31 8.32 -6.58
C GLU A 237 -22.31 9.21 -7.31
N ALA A 238 -22.25 10.51 -6.96
CA ALA A 238 -21.33 11.47 -7.57
C ALA A 238 -19.85 11.09 -7.37
N GLY A 239 -19.50 10.52 -6.22
CA GLY A 239 -18.15 9.98 -6.00
C GLY A 239 -17.84 8.80 -6.93
N ILE A 240 -18.81 7.91 -7.17
CA ILE A 240 -18.62 6.78 -8.09
C ILE A 240 -18.47 7.29 -9.52
N GLU A 241 -19.29 8.25 -9.96
CA GLU A 241 -19.14 8.85 -11.29
C GLU A 241 -17.73 9.38 -11.54
N LYS A 242 -17.10 10.00 -10.53
CA LYS A 242 -15.71 10.47 -10.62
C LYS A 242 -14.74 9.30 -10.74
N MET A 243 -14.88 8.25 -9.94
CA MET A 243 -14.03 7.05 -10.00
C MET A 243 -14.05 6.38 -11.36
N LEU A 244 -15.22 6.32 -11.98
CA LEU A 244 -15.42 5.57 -13.21
C LEU A 244 -14.98 6.37 -14.46
N ARG A 245 -14.67 7.67 -14.34
CA ARG A 245 -14.20 8.49 -15.48
C ARG A 245 -12.92 7.91 -16.10
N GLY A 246 -12.88 7.85 -17.43
CA GLY A 246 -11.77 7.30 -18.19
C GLY A 246 -11.64 5.77 -18.12
N THR A 247 -12.62 5.10 -17.51
CA THR A 247 -12.70 3.64 -17.46
C THR A 247 -13.82 3.12 -18.35
N PHE A 248 -13.80 1.83 -18.65
CA PHE A 248 -14.89 1.15 -19.37
C PHE A 248 -16.25 1.20 -18.65
N MET A 249 -16.27 1.58 -17.36
CA MET A 249 -17.49 1.73 -16.55
C MET A 249 -17.98 3.18 -16.47
N GLU A 250 -17.34 4.14 -17.13
CA GLU A 250 -17.72 5.57 -17.06
C GLU A 250 -19.21 5.76 -17.36
N SER A 251 -19.97 6.25 -16.39
CA SER A 251 -21.41 6.48 -16.57
C SER A 251 -21.90 7.52 -15.57
N LYS A 252 -23.05 8.13 -15.86
CA LYS A 252 -23.78 9.01 -14.94
C LYS A 252 -24.88 8.24 -14.24
N SER A 253 -25.10 8.49 -12.96
CA SER A 253 -26.20 7.87 -12.21
C SER A 253 -27.54 8.29 -12.82
N SER A 254 -28.42 7.32 -13.03
CA SER A 254 -29.81 7.58 -13.42
C SER A 254 -30.63 8.21 -12.28
N ARG A 255 -30.14 8.14 -11.03
CA ARG A 255 -30.85 8.57 -9.81
C ARG A 255 -30.69 10.05 -9.51
N LEU A 256 -29.58 10.66 -9.95
CA LEU A 256 -29.33 12.09 -9.76
C LEU A 256 -30.28 12.93 -10.61
N SER A 257 -30.54 12.53 -11.86
CA SER A 257 -31.49 13.22 -12.76
C SER A 257 -32.97 13.09 -12.34
N ALA A 258 -33.32 12.09 -11.52
CA ALA A 258 -34.70 11.89 -11.05
C ALA A 258 -35.11 12.81 -9.88
N THR A 259 -34.12 13.40 -9.18
CA THR A 259 -34.38 14.27 -8.03
C THR A 259 -34.69 15.71 -8.48
N GLU A 260 -34.00 16.19 -9.52
CA GLU A 260 -34.27 17.49 -10.16
C GLU A 260 -35.64 17.52 -10.87
N ALA A 261 -36.11 16.37 -11.38
CA ALA A 261 -37.44 16.24 -11.99
C ALA A 261 -38.60 16.30 -10.97
N LYS A 262 -38.36 15.95 -9.69
CA LYS A 262 -39.40 16.00 -8.64
C LYS A 262 -39.55 17.37 -7.99
N GLU A 263 -38.47 18.15 -7.87
CA GLU A 263 -38.56 19.54 -7.37
C GLU A 263 -39.19 20.47 -8.41
N ASN A 264 -38.96 20.26 -9.71
CA ASN A 264 -39.57 21.09 -10.75
C ASN A 264 -41.05 20.76 -11.06
N SER A 265 -41.59 19.68 -10.50
CA SER A 265 -42.98 19.25 -10.72
C SER A 265 -43.98 19.79 -9.70
N THR A 266 -43.53 20.51 -8.65
CA THR A 266 -44.43 21.08 -7.61
C THR A 266 -44.65 22.58 -7.70
N VAL A 267 -44.09 23.27 -8.70
CA VAL A 267 -44.25 24.74 -8.86
C VAL A 267 -45.07 25.14 -10.10
N ALA A 268 -45.41 24.21 -11.00
CA ALA A 268 -46.13 24.52 -12.23
C ALA A 268 -47.56 23.98 -12.26
N THR A 269 -48.46 24.49 -11.40
CA THR A 269 -49.91 24.57 -11.73
C THR A 269 -50.63 25.50 -10.76
N THR A 270 -50.43 26.81 -10.93
CA THR A 270 -51.37 27.81 -10.40
C THR A 270 -51.47 28.98 -11.37
N ALA A 271 -52.25 28.82 -12.44
CA ALA A 271 -52.92 29.91 -13.15
C ALA A 271 -53.92 29.39 -14.20
N GLN A 272 -55.22 29.57 -13.89
CA GLN A 272 -56.37 29.87 -14.77
C GLN A 272 -56.57 28.99 -16.03
N SER A 273 -57.72 28.32 -16.21
CA SER A 273 -59.00 29.01 -16.42
C SER A 273 -60.23 28.09 -16.23
N THR A 274 -61.29 28.74 -15.77
CA THR A 274 -62.71 28.37 -15.59
C THR A 274 -63.38 27.52 -16.68
N SER A 275 -64.22 26.54 -16.29
CA SER A 275 -65.70 26.54 -16.45
C SER A 275 -66.32 25.12 -16.40
N ALA A 276 -67.55 25.08 -15.85
CA ALA A 276 -68.60 24.07 -15.99
C ALA A 276 -68.60 22.85 -15.04
N VAL A 277 -69.29 23.11 -13.93
CA VAL A 277 -69.99 22.19 -13.02
C VAL A 277 -70.74 21.07 -13.78
N LYS A 278 -70.54 19.81 -13.35
CA LYS A 278 -71.62 18.84 -13.22
C LYS A 278 -71.40 17.92 -12.02
N GLN A 279 -72.33 18.08 -11.09
CA GLN A 279 -72.56 17.36 -9.86
C GLN A 279 -72.95 15.91 -10.16
N SER A 280 -72.32 14.93 -9.50
CA SER A 280 -73.05 13.75 -9.05
C SER A 280 -72.46 13.24 -7.74
N THR A 281 -73.34 13.22 -6.76
CA THR A 281 -73.22 12.73 -5.40
C THR A 281 -73.18 11.21 -5.36
N SER A 282 -72.35 10.63 -4.49
CA SER A 282 -72.83 9.56 -3.61
C SER A 282 -71.96 9.46 -2.36
N ALA A 283 -72.66 9.34 -1.24
CA ALA A 283 -72.15 9.30 0.12
C ALA A 283 -72.05 7.85 0.62
N GLY A 284 -71.15 7.62 1.58
CA GLY A 284 -71.11 6.44 2.44
C GLY A 284 -69.89 6.53 3.36
N ARG A 285 -69.99 7.23 4.50
CA ARG A 285 -70.18 6.68 5.88
C ARG A 285 -69.10 5.66 6.27
N LEU A 286 -68.21 6.06 7.18
CA LEU A 286 -68.12 5.69 8.63
C LEU A 286 -67.69 4.23 8.84
N SER A 287 -66.63 3.91 9.59
CA SER A 287 -66.43 4.09 11.03
C SER A 287 -64.96 3.74 11.36
N SER A 288 -64.13 4.63 11.89
CA SER A 288 -63.78 4.77 13.32
C SER A 288 -63.82 3.50 14.17
N GLU A 289 -62.66 3.09 14.70
CA GLU A 289 -62.54 2.78 16.12
C GLU A 289 -61.09 2.99 16.62
N THR A 290 -61.00 3.87 17.61
CA THR A 290 -59.84 4.26 18.41
C THR A 290 -59.72 3.37 19.64
N GLY A 291 -58.49 3.02 20.03
CA GLY A 291 -58.17 2.46 21.34
C GLY A 291 -56.84 3.03 21.85
N THR A 292 -56.90 3.79 22.94
CA THR A 292 -55.84 4.60 23.54
C THR A 292 -54.96 3.88 24.57
N VAL A 293 -53.64 4.14 24.48
CA VAL A 293 -52.67 4.52 25.52
C VAL A 293 -52.40 3.61 26.74
N LYS A 294 -51.11 3.26 26.92
CA LYS A 294 -50.39 3.42 28.19
C LYS A 294 -48.87 3.56 27.98
N SER A 295 -48.29 4.43 28.79
CA SER A 295 -46.89 4.84 28.89
C SER A 295 -45.99 3.75 29.46
N ASP A 296 -44.68 3.79 29.15
CA ASP A 296 -43.64 4.03 30.15
C ASP A 296 -42.25 4.27 29.53
N LYS A 297 -41.42 5.00 30.29
CA LYS A 297 -40.02 5.38 30.04
C LYS A 297 -39.11 4.17 29.81
N GLU A 298 -38.08 4.34 28.97
CA GLU A 298 -36.67 3.91 29.19
C GLU A 298 -35.82 4.42 28.01
N SER A 299 -34.69 5.10 28.24
CA SER A 299 -33.35 4.60 28.56
C SER A 299 -32.48 4.38 27.31
N ARG A 300 -31.19 4.53 27.54
CA ARG A 300 -30.08 4.68 26.59
C ARG A 300 -29.88 3.41 25.76
N ASN A 301 -29.91 3.52 24.43
CA ASN A 301 -29.55 2.42 23.54
C ASN A 301 -28.08 2.51 23.12
N ASN A 302 -27.27 1.69 23.79
CA ASN A 302 -26.01 1.16 23.30
C ASN A 302 -26.36 -0.08 22.46
N VAL A 303 -25.99 -0.14 21.18
CA VAL A 303 -26.28 -1.30 20.34
C VAL A 303 -25.11 -2.28 20.44
N GLU A 304 -25.36 -3.35 21.19
CA GLU A 304 -24.52 -4.53 21.34
C GLU A 304 -24.76 -5.47 20.15
N TYR A 305 -23.68 -5.91 19.48
CA TYR A 305 -23.76 -6.90 18.40
C TYR A 305 -23.78 -8.30 19.00
N SER A 306 -24.95 -8.96 18.96
CA SER A 306 -25.09 -10.37 19.34
C SER A 306 -24.52 -11.29 18.25
N SER A 307 -23.54 -12.11 18.63
CA SER A 307 -23.04 -13.25 17.86
C SER A 307 -24.10 -14.34 17.75
N VAL A 308 -24.38 -14.80 16.54
CA VAL A 308 -25.12 -16.05 16.30
C VAL A 308 -24.12 -17.18 16.08
N ASP A 309 -24.30 -18.25 16.86
CA ASP A 309 -23.46 -19.45 16.90
C ASP A 309 -23.47 -20.23 15.57
N ALA A 310 -22.29 -20.72 15.20
CA ALA A 310 -22.11 -21.72 14.15
C ALA A 310 -22.34 -23.14 14.72
N PRO A 311 -22.84 -24.10 13.92
CA PRO A 311 -23.18 -25.42 14.41
C PRO A 311 -21.92 -26.21 14.82
N VAL A 312 -22.05 -26.85 15.98
CA VAL A 312 -21.10 -27.74 16.63
C VAL A 312 -20.98 -29.05 15.83
N ASP A 313 -19.74 -29.51 15.60
CA ASP A 313 -19.48 -30.91 15.30
C ASP A 313 -18.55 -31.48 16.40
N GLU A 314 -19.05 -32.48 17.10
CA GLU A 314 -18.45 -33.09 18.28
C GLU A 314 -17.44 -34.18 17.87
N ASN A 315 -16.16 -33.97 18.20
CA ASN A 315 -15.31 -34.97 18.85
C ASN A 315 -13.86 -34.45 18.98
N ILE A 316 -13.54 -33.89 20.15
CA ILE A 316 -12.16 -33.63 20.57
C ILE A 316 -11.86 -34.57 21.74
N THR A 317 -10.92 -35.49 21.52
CA THR A 317 -10.15 -36.09 22.61
C THR A 317 -8.77 -35.45 22.61
N THR A 318 -8.49 -34.68 23.65
CA THR A 318 -7.23 -34.00 23.93
C THR A 318 -6.09 -34.97 24.24
N LYS A 319 -4.92 -34.74 23.65
CA LYS A 319 -3.64 -34.74 24.39
C LYS A 319 -2.53 -34.14 23.52
N GLY A 320 -1.81 -33.17 24.08
CA GLY A 320 -0.62 -32.60 23.47
C GLY A 320 0.53 -33.60 23.44
N ASP A 321 1.40 -33.44 22.44
CA ASP A 321 2.85 -33.43 22.62
C ASP A 321 3.51 -32.95 21.32
N TYR A 322 4.44 -32.00 21.48
CA TYR A 322 5.29 -31.50 20.41
C TYR A 322 6.30 -32.59 20.00
N VAL A 323 6.35 -32.94 18.72
CA VAL A 323 7.49 -33.66 18.14
C VAL A 323 7.94 -32.95 16.87
N LYS A 324 9.17 -32.48 16.92
CA LYS A 324 9.99 -32.01 15.81
C LYS A 324 10.22 -33.20 14.86
N VAL A 325 9.92 -33.07 13.57
CA VAL A 325 10.31 -34.06 12.56
C VAL A 325 11.04 -33.39 11.41
N ASP A 326 12.29 -33.82 11.23
CA ASP A 326 13.15 -33.48 10.11
C ASP A 326 12.54 -33.92 8.78
N ALA A 327 12.86 -33.18 7.72
CA ALA A 327 12.37 -33.42 6.37
C ALA A 327 12.75 -34.82 5.84
N PRO A 328 11.80 -35.48 5.14
CA PRO A 328 12.16 -36.34 4.02
C PRO A 328 11.44 -35.96 2.72
N LEU A 329 12.09 -36.38 1.63
CA LEU A 329 11.76 -36.18 0.23
C LEU A 329 10.44 -36.86 -0.21
N ASP A 330 9.77 -36.21 -1.17
CA ASP A 330 8.88 -36.72 -2.24
C ASP A 330 7.67 -37.62 -1.89
N ASP A 331 6.46 -37.07 -2.05
CA ASP A 331 5.43 -37.51 -3.04
C ASP A 331 4.02 -36.99 -2.64
N SER A 332 3.36 -36.41 -3.64
CA SER A 332 1.94 -36.15 -3.92
C SER A 332 0.93 -35.65 -2.86
N ASN A 333 0.11 -34.71 -3.36
CA ASN A 333 -1.20 -34.26 -2.88
C ASN A 333 -1.24 -33.36 -1.64
N LYS A 334 -0.97 -32.08 -1.88
CA LYS A 334 -1.71 -30.99 -1.23
C LYS A 334 -2.28 -30.07 -2.30
N GLY A 335 -3.57 -29.77 -2.19
CA GLY A 335 -4.24 -28.72 -2.94
C GLY A 335 -3.67 -27.38 -2.53
N GLU A 336 -2.58 -27.02 -3.20
CA GLU A 336 -1.88 -25.76 -3.05
C GLU A 336 -2.36 -24.85 -4.17
N PHE A 337 -2.86 -23.67 -3.80
CA PHE A 337 -3.37 -22.66 -4.72
C PHE A 337 -2.17 -22.04 -5.44
N SER A 338 -1.64 -22.74 -6.46
CA SER A 338 -0.72 -22.19 -7.44
C SER A 338 -1.50 -21.93 -8.73
N ASP A 339 -1.73 -20.66 -9.03
CA ASP A 339 -1.94 -20.29 -10.42
C ASP A 339 -1.05 -19.13 -10.83
N THR A 340 -0.35 -19.41 -11.92
CA THR A 340 0.95 -18.92 -12.35
C THR A 340 0.80 -17.86 -13.44
N GLU A 341 -0.42 -17.38 -13.74
CA GLU A 341 -0.57 -16.37 -14.80
C GLU A 341 -1.64 -15.30 -14.55
N HIS A 342 -2.68 -15.54 -13.75
CA HIS A 342 -3.72 -14.52 -13.50
C HIS A 342 -4.39 -14.63 -12.12
N GLY A 343 -3.59 -14.82 -11.05
CA GLY A 343 -4.06 -14.53 -9.69
C GLY A 343 -4.44 -13.05 -9.53
N PRO A 344 -5.18 -12.66 -8.47
CA PRO A 344 -5.47 -11.26 -8.18
C PRO A 344 -4.17 -10.55 -7.79
N GLY A 345 -3.47 -10.08 -8.80
CA GLY A 345 -2.06 -9.73 -8.74
C GLY A 345 -1.44 -9.51 -10.12
N VAL A 346 -2.24 -9.25 -11.15
CA VAL A 346 -1.73 -8.85 -12.47
C VAL A 346 -0.92 -7.57 -12.28
N VAL A 347 0.39 -7.68 -12.52
CA VAL A 347 1.25 -6.53 -12.73
C VAL A 347 0.73 -5.87 -14.00
N ASN A 348 0.11 -4.70 -13.88
CA ASN A 348 -0.05 -3.84 -15.03
C ASN A 348 1.38 -3.48 -15.51
N GLY A 349 1.84 -4.20 -16.53
CA GLY A 349 2.97 -3.83 -17.36
C GLY A 349 2.70 -2.58 -18.20
N ASP A 350 1.47 -2.06 -18.16
CA ASP A 350 1.20 -0.67 -18.50
C ASP A 350 1.83 0.19 -17.41
N ILE A 351 3.04 0.71 -17.68
CA ILE A 351 3.46 1.98 -17.09
C ILE A 351 2.33 2.94 -17.44
N ILE A 352 1.43 3.19 -16.49
CA ILE A 352 0.40 4.22 -16.60
C ILE A 352 1.17 5.54 -16.53
N LYS A 353 1.72 5.94 -17.68
CA LYS A 353 2.07 7.32 -17.94
C LYS A 353 0.79 8.12 -17.70
N GLU A 354 0.90 9.12 -16.82
CA GLU A 354 -0.09 10.17 -16.70
C GLU A 354 -0.45 10.68 -18.09
N SER A 355 -1.61 10.27 -18.59
CA SER A 355 -2.34 11.04 -19.58
C SER A 355 -3.43 11.82 -18.85
N LEU A 356 -2.98 12.75 -18.00
CA LEU A 356 -3.73 13.95 -17.66
C LEU A 356 -2.97 15.15 -18.24
N SER A 357 -2.74 15.12 -19.56
CA SER A 357 -2.49 16.34 -20.31
C SER A 357 -3.75 16.65 -21.11
N SER A 358 -4.35 17.78 -20.80
CA SER A 358 -5.46 18.37 -21.53
C SER A 358 -5.00 18.78 -22.94
N SER A 359 -5.03 17.87 -23.90
CA SER A 359 -5.19 18.14 -25.33
C SER A 359 -4.97 16.86 -26.13
N ASP A 360 -5.93 16.57 -27.00
CA ASP A 360 -5.86 15.72 -28.20
C ASP A 360 -6.81 14.52 -28.18
N SER A 361 -8.10 14.87 -28.15
CA SER A 361 -9.11 14.20 -28.96
C SER A 361 -8.71 14.21 -30.44
N ILE A 362 -8.66 13.04 -31.10
CA ILE A 362 -9.03 12.80 -32.52
C ILE A 362 -8.93 11.29 -32.82
N TYR A 363 -10.09 10.63 -32.87
CA TYR A 363 -10.60 9.77 -33.95
C TYR A 363 -11.76 8.90 -33.43
N ALA A 364 -12.94 9.54 -33.37
CA ALA A 364 -14.19 8.86 -33.64
C ALA A 364 -14.64 9.31 -35.04
N SER A 365 -14.98 8.34 -35.89
CA SER A 365 -15.78 8.51 -37.11
C SER A 365 -16.77 7.36 -37.05
N SER A 366 -18.08 7.47 -37.26
CA SER A 366 -19.02 8.51 -37.69
C SER A 366 -20.39 7.82 -37.54
N THR A 367 -21.44 8.38 -36.95
CA THR A 367 -22.33 9.45 -37.47
C THR A 367 -23.30 9.89 -36.35
N ALA A 368 -23.70 11.16 -36.36
CA ALA A 368 -24.52 11.79 -35.32
C ALA A 368 -26.05 11.69 -35.56
N THR A 369 -26.80 11.57 -34.47
CA THR A 369 -28.23 11.98 -34.29
C THR A 369 -28.49 12.31 -32.80
N PRO A 370 -29.55 13.07 -32.45
CA PRO A 370 -29.54 14.09 -31.39
C PRO A 370 -29.52 13.57 -29.95
N GLU A 371 -29.01 14.45 -29.08
CA GLU A 371 -28.71 14.33 -27.65
C GLU A 371 -29.79 13.65 -26.78
N THR A 372 -29.39 12.58 -26.08
CA THR A 372 -29.62 12.20 -24.66
C THR A 372 -29.73 10.67 -24.42
N GLU A 373 -28.77 9.89 -24.92
CA GLU A 373 -28.56 8.51 -24.45
C GLU A 373 -27.12 8.33 -23.94
N ASN A 374 -27.01 7.96 -22.66
CA ASN A 374 -25.74 7.59 -22.05
C ASN A 374 -25.25 6.29 -22.72
N GLN A 375 -24.13 6.35 -23.44
CA GLN A 375 -23.62 5.21 -24.22
C GLN A 375 -23.25 3.98 -23.37
N ASN A 376 -23.16 4.13 -22.04
CA ASN A 376 -22.92 3.06 -21.08
C ASN A 376 -24.16 2.72 -20.22
N ALA A 377 -25.33 3.29 -20.51
CA ALA A 377 -26.58 2.81 -19.95
C ALA A 377 -26.90 1.45 -20.57
N LEU A 378 -27.14 0.44 -19.73
CA LEU A 378 -27.65 -0.84 -20.21
C LEU A 378 -29.12 -0.68 -20.62
N SER A 379 -29.60 -1.61 -21.46
CA SER A 379 -30.94 -1.63 -22.09
C SER A 379 -32.15 -1.51 -21.16
N ASN A 380 -31.95 -1.48 -19.83
CA ASN A 380 -33.00 -1.31 -18.81
C ASN A 380 -32.89 0.01 -18.03
N GLY A 381 -32.03 0.96 -18.44
CA GLY A 381 -31.84 2.25 -17.76
C GLY A 381 -30.87 2.26 -16.57
N ASN A 382 -30.27 1.11 -16.24
CA ASN A 382 -29.28 1.00 -15.16
C ASN A 382 -27.86 1.34 -15.64
N THR A 383 -27.14 2.12 -14.85
CA THR A 383 -25.74 2.51 -15.10
C THR A 383 -24.78 1.72 -14.22
N TYR A 384 -23.48 1.69 -14.55
CA TYR A 384 -22.48 1.07 -13.67
C TYR A 384 -22.44 1.73 -12.29
N VAL A 385 -22.64 3.05 -12.25
CA VAL A 385 -22.78 3.79 -10.99
C VAL A 385 -23.90 3.21 -10.13
N ASP A 386 -25.09 3.08 -10.71
CA ASP A 386 -26.27 2.58 -9.97
C ASP A 386 -26.08 1.11 -9.54
N MET A 387 -25.48 0.28 -10.41
CA MET A 387 -25.18 -1.12 -10.09
C MET A 387 -24.20 -1.27 -8.94
N ILE A 388 -23.14 -0.46 -8.90
CA ILE A 388 -22.14 -0.51 -7.84
C ILE A 388 -22.74 0.00 -6.52
N MET A 389 -23.57 1.03 -6.56
CA MET A 389 -24.28 1.53 -5.38
C MET A 389 -25.28 0.49 -4.84
N ASP A 390 -25.96 -0.26 -5.71
CA ASP A 390 -26.84 -1.35 -5.28
C ASP A 390 -26.05 -2.53 -4.73
N ALA A 391 -24.96 -2.90 -5.40
CA ALA A 391 -24.06 -3.95 -4.94
C ALA A 391 -23.49 -3.64 -3.56
N ALA A 392 -23.14 -2.38 -3.28
CA ALA A 392 -22.70 -1.93 -1.96
C ALA A 392 -23.76 -2.14 -0.88
N LYS A 393 -25.01 -1.73 -1.14
CA LYS A 393 -26.14 -1.94 -0.22
C LYS A 393 -26.39 -3.42 0.05
N SER A 394 -26.34 -4.27 -0.97
CA SER A 394 -26.59 -5.72 -0.83
C SER A 394 -25.43 -6.45 -0.13
N SER A 395 -24.19 -6.05 -0.39
CA SER A 395 -23.01 -6.71 0.16
C SER A 395 -22.62 -6.19 1.55
N GLY A 396 -22.94 -4.94 1.86
CA GLY A 396 -22.41 -4.19 3.00
C GLY A 396 -20.97 -3.70 2.78
N VAL A 397 -20.52 -3.63 1.52
CA VAL A 397 -19.18 -3.20 1.13
C VAL A 397 -19.21 -1.79 0.57
N ASN A 398 -18.19 -0.98 0.89
CA ASN A 398 -18.00 0.36 0.36
C ASN A 398 -18.03 0.37 -1.19
N PRO A 399 -18.91 1.15 -1.84
CA PRO A 399 -19.03 1.18 -3.30
C PRO A 399 -17.75 1.65 -4.00
N TYR A 400 -16.95 2.51 -3.37
CA TYR A 400 -15.67 2.97 -3.91
C TYR A 400 -14.63 1.84 -3.92
N VAL A 401 -14.64 0.99 -2.89
CA VAL A 401 -13.82 -0.22 -2.85
C VAL A 401 -14.25 -1.19 -3.95
N LEU A 402 -15.56 -1.40 -4.14
CA LEU A 402 -16.07 -2.26 -5.21
C LEU A 402 -15.65 -1.74 -6.60
N ALA A 403 -15.75 -0.43 -6.84
CA ALA A 403 -15.29 0.18 -8.10
C ALA A 403 -13.78 0.00 -8.29
N ALA A 404 -12.96 0.27 -7.26
CA ALA A 404 -11.51 0.09 -7.31
C ALA A 404 -11.12 -1.36 -7.59
N MET A 405 -11.78 -2.33 -6.94
CA MET A 405 -11.58 -3.75 -7.18
C MET A 405 -11.89 -4.12 -8.64
N ILE A 406 -13.04 -3.72 -9.18
CA ILE A 406 -13.39 -4.06 -10.56
C ILE A 406 -12.38 -3.46 -11.56
N ILE A 407 -11.94 -2.21 -11.35
CA ILE A 407 -10.92 -1.57 -12.19
C ILE A 407 -9.59 -2.31 -12.10
N GLN A 408 -9.20 -2.74 -10.90
CA GLN A 408 -7.98 -3.50 -10.68
C GLN A 408 -8.05 -4.86 -11.39
N GLU A 409 -9.17 -5.57 -11.27
CA GLU A 409 -9.36 -6.91 -11.84
C GLU A 409 -9.51 -6.93 -13.36
N GLN A 410 -10.11 -5.88 -13.95
CA GLN A 410 -10.46 -5.85 -15.38
C GLN A 410 -9.61 -4.86 -16.19
N GLY A 411 -8.78 -4.07 -15.52
CA GLY A 411 -8.07 -2.94 -16.11
C GLY A 411 -9.00 -1.78 -16.48
N VAL A 412 -8.41 -0.60 -16.72
CA VAL A 412 -9.17 0.62 -17.08
C VAL A 412 -9.98 0.45 -18.37
N LYS A 413 -9.49 -0.37 -19.31
CA LYS A 413 -10.17 -0.64 -20.59
C LYS A 413 -11.22 -1.75 -20.52
N GLY A 414 -11.22 -2.58 -19.48
CA GLY A 414 -12.19 -3.66 -19.31
C GLY A 414 -12.21 -4.67 -20.46
N SER A 415 -11.05 -5.00 -21.04
CA SER A 415 -10.97 -5.84 -22.24
C SER A 415 -10.84 -7.34 -21.96
N SER A 416 -10.96 -7.75 -20.69
CA SER A 416 -10.87 -9.15 -20.29
C SER A 416 -12.00 -10.00 -20.89
N GLY A 417 -11.68 -11.24 -21.26
CA GLY A 417 -12.68 -12.22 -21.68
C GLY A 417 -13.70 -12.55 -20.58
N LEU A 418 -13.40 -12.29 -19.31
CA LEU A 418 -14.31 -12.50 -18.18
C LEU A 418 -15.50 -11.53 -18.18
N ILE A 419 -15.39 -10.38 -18.85
CA ILE A 419 -16.45 -9.36 -18.90
C ILE A 419 -16.89 -8.99 -20.33
N SER A 420 -16.38 -9.71 -21.34
CA SER A 420 -16.73 -9.47 -22.76
C SER A 420 -18.21 -9.73 -23.08
N GLY A 421 -18.89 -10.51 -22.23
CA GLY A 421 -20.26 -10.98 -22.48
C GLY A 421 -20.34 -12.14 -23.48
N THR A 422 -19.21 -12.68 -23.93
CA THR A 422 -19.17 -13.88 -24.78
C THR A 422 -19.79 -15.06 -24.00
N GLY A 423 -20.87 -15.63 -24.54
CA GLY A 423 -21.63 -16.69 -23.85
C GLY A 423 -22.64 -16.19 -22.81
N GLY A 424 -22.83 -14.87 -22.68
CA GLY A 424 -23.86 -14.26 -21.83
C GLY A 424 -23.57 -14.29 -20.33
N ILE A 425 -22.37 -14.71 -19.91
CA ILE A 425 -21.92 -14.77 -18.52
C ILE A 425 -20.82 -13.73 -18.29
N TYR A 426 -20.79 -13.14 -17.11
CA TYR A 426 -19.82 -12.11 -16.72
C TYR A 426 -19.21 -12.43 -15.37
N ASN A 427 -17.94 -12.07 -15.15
CA ASN A 427 -17.25 -12.17 -13.87
C ASN A 427 -16.31 -10.96 -13.69
N PHE A 428 -16.79 -9.95 -12.96
CA PHE A 428 -16.07 -8.67 -12.80
C PHE A 428 -14.98 -8.69 -11.72
N PHE A 429 -14.97 -9.71 -10.87
CA PHE A 429 -14.09 -9.80 -9.69
C PHE A 429 -13.07 -10.94 -9.80
N ASN A 430 -12.92 -11.55 -10.99
CA ASN A 430 -12.05 -12.69 -11.25
C ASN A 430 -12.26 -13.87 -10.28
N ILE A 431 -13.49 -14.03 -9.76
CA ILE A 431 -13.78 -15.07 -8.76
C ILE A 431 -13.64 -16.45 -9.41
N GLU A 432 -12.82 -17.32 -8.81
CA GLU A 432 -12.47 -18.65 -9.31
C GLU A 432 -11.78 -18.64 -10.69
N ALA A 433 -11.25 -17.49 -11.13
CA ALA A 433 -10.50 -17.35 -12.36
C ALA A 433 -9.03 -17.68 -12.12
N TYR A 434 -8.68 -18.96 -12.17
CA TYR A 434 -7.31 -19.43 -12.08
C TYR A 434 -7.07 -20.56 -13.09
N GLN A 435 -5.92 -20.61 -13.75
CA GLN A 435 -5.49 -21.70 -14.63
C GLN A 435 -5.35 -23.00 -13.82
N SER A 436 -5.82 -24.09 -14.41
CA SER A 436 -5.65 -25.42 -13.84
C SER A 436 -5.57 -26.44 -14.97
N GLY A 437 -4.43 -27.12 -15.06
CA GLY A 437 -4.11 -27.97 -16.19
C GLY A 437 -4.21 -27.20 -17.51
N ASN A 438 -5.02 -27.70 -18.44
CA ASN A 438 -5.22 -27.08 -19.76
C ASN A 438 -6.36 -26.05 -19.80
N GLN A 439 -7.03 -25.78 -18.67
CA GLN A 439 -8.12 -24.80 -18.62
C GLN A 439 -7.58 -23.41 -18.26
N SER A 440 -7.85 -22.42 -19.11
CA SER A 440 -7.51 -21.03 -18.84
C SER A 440 -8.30 -20.45 -17.65
N ALA A 441 -7.71 -19.46 -16.97
CA ALA A 441 -8.36 -18.70 -15.91
C ALA A 441 -9.72 -18.13 -16.35
N THR A 442 -9.80 -17.57 -17.56
CA THR A 442 -11.05 -17.05 -18.15
C THR A 442 -12.13 -18.12 -18.25
N SER A 443 -11.79 -19.30 -18.78
CA SER A 443 -12.75 -20.40 -18.94
C SER A 443 -13.29 -20.88 -17.60
N ARG A 444 -12.41 -21.01 -16.60
CA ARG A 444 -12.78 -21.45 -15.25
C ARG A 444 -13.63 -20.43 -14.51
N GLY A 445 -13.23 -19.16 -14.54
CA GLY A 445 -13.97 -18.07 -13.93
C GLY A 445 -15.38 -17.90 -14.53
N LEU A 446 -15.53 -18.05 -15.85
CA LEU A 446 -16.85 -18.03 -16.51
C LEU A 446 -17.68 -19.28 -16.21
N ALA A 447 -17.07 -20.47 -16.11
CA ALA A 447 -17.77 -21.70 -15.76
C ALA A 447 -18.36 -21.63 -14.34
N TRP A 448 -17.57 -21.12 -13.37
CA TRP A 448 -18.07 -20.92 -12.02
C TRP A 448 -19.15 -19.83 -11.98
N ALA A 449 -18.95 -18.69 -12.64
CA ALA A 449 -19.94 -17.62 -12.70
C ALA A 449 -21.26 -18.04 -13.39
N GLY A 450 -21.17 -18.96 -14.35
CA GLY A 450 -22.30 -19.46 -15.14
C GLY A 450 -23.08 -20.60 -14.51
N SER A 451 -22.69 -21.07 -13.32
CA SER A 451 -23.32 -22.22 -12.64
C SER A 451 -23.53 -21.94 -11.14
N GLY A 452 -24.46 -22.65 -10.51
CA GLY A 452 -24.78 -22.53 -9.07
C GLY A 452 -25.86 -21.50 -8.74
N ASP A 453 -26.25 -21.44 -7.47
CA ASP A 453 -27.38 -20.67 -6.91
C ASP A 453 -26.97 -19.69 -5.79
N THR A 454 -25.71 -19.72 -5.36
CA THR A 454 -25.16 -18.78 -4.38
C THR A 454 -24.71 -17.47 -5.04
N TYR A 455 -24.78 -16.36 -4.29
CA TYR A 455 -24.31 -15.04 -4.73
C TYR A 455 -24.94 -14.57 -6.06
N LEU A 456 -26.25 -14.83 -6.25
CA LEU A 456 -26.99 -14.44 -7.46
C LEU A 456 -26.49 -15.11 -8.77
N ARG A 457 -25.74 -16.21 -8.68
CA ARG A 457 -25.40 -17.03 -9.85
C ARG A 457 -26.65 -17.73 -10.41
N PRO A 458 -26.71 -18.00 -11.73
CA PRO A 458 -25.71 -17.66 -12.74
C PRO A 458 -25.66 -16.16 -13.04
N TRP A 459 -24.45 -15.64 -13.24
CA TRP A 459 -24.17 -14.23 -13.53
C TRP A 459 -24.42 -13.88 -14.99
N ASN A 460 -25.66 -14.08 -15.41
CA ASN A 460 -26.12 -13.89 -16.79
C ASN A 460 -26.47 -12.44 -17.15
N THR A 461 -26.19 -11.50 -16.26
CA THR A 461 -26.28 -10.06 -16.50
C THR A 461 -25.15 -9.36 -15.76
N LYS A 462 -24.70 -8.20 -16.27
CA LYS A 462 -23.69 -7.38 -15.58
C LYS A 462 -24.11 -7.01 -14.15
N SER A 463 -25.38 -6.67 -13.94
CA SER A 463 -25.93 -6.32 -12.61
C SER A 463 -25.82 -7.49 -11.62
N LYS A 464 -26.18 -8.71 -12.03
CA LYS A 464 -26.02 -9.91 -11.18
C LYS A 464 -24.56 -10.22 -10.92
N ALA A 465 -23.69 -10.09 -11.92
CA ALA A 465 -22.27 -10.33 -11.78
C ALA A 465 -21.60 -9.35 -10.80
N ILE A 466 -21.92 -8.06 -10.91
CA ILE A 466 -21.38 -7.02 -10.03
C ILE A 466 -21.94 -7.20 -8.60
N THR A 467 -23.24 -7.36 -8.45
CA THR A 467 -23.89 -7.53 -7.13
C THR A 467 -23.46 -8.83 -6.47
N GLY A 468 -23.49 -9.93 -7.22
CA GLY A 468 -23.09 -11.25 -6.75
C GLY A 468 -21.61 -11.32 -6.38
N GLY A 469 -20.74 -10.77 -7.22
CA GLY A 469 -19.31 -10.66 -6.91
C GLY A 469 -19.05 -9.81 -5.68
N ALA A 470 -19.76 -8.69 -5.51
CA ALA A 470 -19.69 -7.88 -4.30
C ALA A 470 -20.18 -8.64 -3.05
N MET A 471 -21.25 -9.43 -3.15
CA MET A 471 -21.73 -10.28 -2.05
C MET A 471 -20.70 -11.34 -1.67
N TYR A 472 -20.08 -12.00 -2.66
CA TYR A 472 -18.98 -12.94 -2.43
C TYR A 472 -17.80 -12.24 -1.75
N TYR A 473 -17.38 -11.09 -2.26
CA TYR A 473 -16.30 -10.30 -1.68
C TYR A 473 -16.61 -9.88 -0.24
N GLY A 474 -17.81 -9.35 0.00
CA GLY A 474 -18.25 -8.92 1.32
C GLY A 474 -18.30 -10.07 2.33
N ALA A 475 -18.78 -11.24 1.92
CA ALA A 475 -18.86 -12.42 2.77
C ALA A 475 -17.48 -13.01 3.11
N ASN A 476 -16.61 -13.18 2.12
CA ASN A 476 -15.37 -13.93 2.28
C ASN A 476 -14.20 -13.08 2.80
N TYR A 477 -14.27 -11.74 2.69
CA TYR A 477 -13.20 -10.84 3.11
C TYR A 477 -13.65 -9.82 4.14
N ALA A 478 -14.52 -8.89 3.75
CA ALA A 478 -14.88 -7.76 4.61
C ALA A 478 -15.54 -8.21 5.94
N LYS A 479 -16.50 -9.13 5.87
CA LYS A 479 -17.19 -9.70 7.05
C LYS A 479 -16.37 -10.76 7.78
N ALA A 480 -15.32 -11.28 7.15
CA ALA A 480 -14.39 -12.24 7.75
C ALA A 480 -13.24 -11.57 8.53
N GLY A 481 -13.28 -10.24 8.71
CA GLY A 481 -12.25 -9.49 9.42
C GLY A 481 -11.08 -9.02 8.54
N GLN A 482 -11.14 -9.24 7.22
CA GLN A 482 -10.19 -8.70 6.23
C GLN A 482 -10.77 -7.45 5.55
N ASN A 483 -11.07 -6.43 6.36
CA ASN A 483 -11.83 -5.24 5.97
C ASN A 483 -10.96 -4.06 5.51
N SER A 484 -9.72 -4.29 5.11
CA SER A 484 -8.84 -3.30 4.47
C SER A 484 -7.88 -3.99 3.50
N PHE A 485 -7.26 -3.26 2.57
CA PHE A 485 -6.25 -3.83 1.66
C PHE A 485 -5.06 -4.41 2.43
N TYR A 486 -4.66 -3.76 3.53
CA TYR A 486 -3.63 -4.28 4.41
C TYR A 486 -4.01 -5.65 5.01
N LEU A 487 -5.23 -5.77 5.54
CA LEU A 487 -5.68 -7.02 6.15
C LEU A 487 -5.98 -8.12 5.12
N LYS A 488 -6.36 -7.76 3.89
CA LYS A 488 -6.40 -8.72 2.77
C LYS A 488 -5.02 -9.26 2.44
N LYS A 489 -3.98 -8.41 2.45
CA LYS A 489 -2.62 -8.82 2.10
C LYS A 489 -1.96 -9.68 3.17
N PHE A 490 -2.07 -9.28 4.43
CA PHE A 490 -1.32 -9.91 5.53
C PHE A 490 -2.18 -10.79 6.44
N ASN A 491 -3.49 -10.55 6.50
CA ASN A 491 -4.45 -11.22 7.38
C ASN A 491 -3.89 -11.51 8.79
N VAL A 492 -3.60 -10.44 9.54
CA VAL A 492 -2.92 -10.54 10.85
C VAL A 492 -3.89 -10.52 12.03
N LEU A 493 -5.19 -10.62 11.78
CA LEU A 493 -6.24 -10.54 12.80
C LEU A 493 -7.02 -11.85 12.94
N GLY A 494 -7.74 -11.97 14.05
CA GLY A 494 -8.62 -13.10 14.31
C GLY A 494 -7.91 -14.44 14.51
N ALA A 495 -8.70 -15.51 14.55
CA ALA A 495 -8.23 -16.88 14.76
C ALA A 495 -7.60 -17.51 13.49
N ASN A 496 -7.95 -17.01 12.31
CA ASN A 496 -7.48 -17.52 11.01
C ASN A 496 -6.32 -16.71 10.43
N ARG A 497 -5.52 -16.07 11.28
CA ARG A 497 -4.36 -15.26 10.86
C ARG A 497 -3.40 -16.01 9.94
N TYR A 498 -2.77 -15.29 9.01
CA TYR A 498 -1.84 -15.79 7.97
C TYR A 498 -2.45 -16.74 6.92
N LYS A 499 -3.75 -17.03 6.98
CA LYS A 499 -4.47 -17.82 5.96
C LYS A 499 -5.28 -16.91 5.06
N HIS A 500 -5.74 -17.40 3.90
CA HIS A 500 -6.61 -16.62 3.00
C HIS A 500 -6.07 -15.21 2.68
N GLN A 501 -4.74 -15.10 2.53
CA GLN A 501 -4.12 -13.86 2.06
C GLN A 501 -4.45 -13.72 0.57
N TYR A 502 -4.92 -12.54 0.20
CA TYR A 502 -5.45 -12.30 -1.14
C TYR A 502 -4.35 -12.29 -2.21
N MET A 503 -3.12 -11.89 -1.86
CA MET A 503 -2.06 -11.65 -2.83
C MET A 503 -0.67 -11.94 -2.24
N THR A 504 0.26 -12.40 -3.09
CA THR A 504 1.66 -12.70 -2.73
C THR A 504 2.61 -11.51 -2.94
N ASN A 505 2.30 -10.61 -3.87
CA ASN A 505 3.09 -9.39 -4.11
C ASN A 505 3.14 -8.51 -2.86
N ILE A 506 4.35 -8.27 -2.33
CA ILE A 506 4.54 -7.49 -1.10
C ILE A 506 4.07 -6.02 -1.23
N GLU A 507 4.05 -5.46 -2.44
CA GLU A 507 3.63 -4.08 -2.69
C GLU A 507 2.11 -3.91 -2.84
N GLY A 508 1.37 -5.02 -2.90
CA GLY A 508 0.00 -5.02 -3.41
C GLY A 508 -0.98 -4.19 -2.59
N ALA A 509 -0.95 -4.27 -1.24
CA ALA A 509 -1.81 -3.45 -0.39
C ALA A 509 -1.59 -1.94 -0.59
N LYS A 510 -0.32 -1.52 -0.69
CA LYS A 510 0.06 -0.13 -0.92
C LYS A 510 -0.36 0.32 -2.33
N ASN A 511 -0.19 -0.52 -3.35
CA ASN A 511 -0.59 -0.19 -4.72
C ASN A 511 -2.12 -0.11 -4.88
N GLU A 512 -2.88 -1.05 -4.28
CA GLU A 512 -4.35 -1.00 -4.25
C GLU A 512 -4.86 0.22 -3.47
N GLY A 513 -4.27 0.51 -2.31
CA GLY A 513 -4.58 1.71 -1.54
C GLY A 513 -4.32 3.00 -2.32
N ALA A 514 -3.17 3.13 -2.98
CA ALA A 514 -2.85 4.29 -3.81
C ALA A 514 -3.82 4.42 -5.00
N MET A 515 -4.23 3.31 -5.62
CA MET A 515 -5.26 3.31 -6.66
C MET A 515 -6.59 3.80 -6.12
N LEU A 516 -7.01 3.29 -4.96
CA LEU A 516 -8.23 3.75 -4.29
C LEU A 516 -8.15 5.23 -3.93
N SER A 517 -6.99 5.76 -3.51
CA SER A 517 -6.86 7.20 -3.23
C SER A 517 -7.18 8.07 -4.46
N ARG A 518 -6.81 7.62 -5.67
CA ARG A 518 -7.09 8.36 -6.92
C ARG A 518 -8.58 8.50 -7.23
N ALA A 519 -9.43 7.70 -6.57
CA ALA A 519 -10.88 7.85 -6.62
C ALA A 519 -11.37 9.22 -6.12
N TYR A 520 -10.59 9.84 -5.22
CA TYR A 520 -10.98 11.02 -4.49
C TYR A 520 -10.13 12.20 -4.94
N SER A 521 -10.78 13.25 -5.45
CA SER A 521 -10.10 14.53 -5.64
C SER A 521 -9.69 15.12 -4.29
N GLU A 522 -8.80 16.11 -4.30
CA GLU A 522 -8.40 16.82 -3.07
C GLU A 522 -9.59 17.47 -2.33
N GLU A 523 -10.66 17.84 -3.05
CA GLU A 523 -11.90 18.32 -2.44
C GLU A 523 -12.68 17.16 -1.79
N ASP A 524 -12.76 16.00 -2.44
CA ASP A 524 -13.44 14.82 -1.89
C ASP A 524 -12.75 14.32 -0.62
N LYS A 525 -11.41 14.38 -0.59
CA LYS A 525 -10.60 14.04 0.58
C LYS A 525 -10.91 14.92 1.80
N LYS A 526 -11.56 16.08 1.66
CA LYS A 526 -12.03 16.86 2.82
C LYS A 526 -13.25 16.22 3.52
N GLY A 527 -13.84 15.18 2.94
CA GLY A 527 -14.90 14.38 3.54
C GLY A 527 -14.45 13.56 4.76
N VAL A 528 -15.37 12.75 5.28
CA VAL A 528 -15.10 11.86 6.42
C VAL A 528 -14.57 10.53 5.91
N PHE A 529 -13.38 10.16 6.35
CA PHE A 529 -12.77 8.85 6.08
C PHE A 529 -12.36 8.22 7.40
N THR A 530 -12.63 6.93 7.58
CA THR A 530 -12.20 6.20 8.78
C THR A 530 -11.13 5.17 8.40
N PHE A 531 -9.92 5.35 8.93
CA PHE A 531 -8.78 4.48 8.70
C PHE A 531 -8.51 3.61 9.93
N TYR A 532 -8.49 2.29 9.73
CA TYR A 532 -8.18 1.31 10.76
C TYR A 532 -6.72 0.91 10.62
N ILE A 533 -5.86 1.55 11.40
CA ILE A 533 -4.41 1.48 11.23
C ILE A 533 -3.84 0.41 12.16
N PRO A 534 -3.19 -0.64 11.64
CA PRO A 534 -2.60 -1.70 12.44
C PRO A 534 -1.55 -1.17 13.43
N VAL A 535 -1.59 -1.69 14.66
CA VAL A 535 -0.57 -1.46 15.67
C VAL A 535 -0.16 -2.81 16.24
N TYR A 536 1.10 -3.18 16.06
CA TYR A 536 1.66 -4.43 16.57
C TYR A 536 2.28 -4.22 17.96
N ARG A 537 2.31 -5.29 18.77
CA ARG A 537 3.05 -5.25 20.03
C ARG A 537 4.55 -5.19 19.77
N ASN A 538 5.29 -4.50 20.63
CA ASN A 538 6.76 -4.43 20.59
C ASN A 538 7.34 -3.95 19.25
N MET A 539 6.67 -3.04 18.55
CA MET A 539 7.26 -2.41 17.37
C MET A 539 8.50 -1.56 17.76
N PRO A 540 9.53 -1.51 16.91
CA PRO A 540 10.63 -0.57 17.06
C PRO A 540 10.14 0.87 17.11
N ASP A 541 10.84 1.76 17.81
CA ASP A 541 10.44 3.17 17.93
C ASP A 541 10.48 3.93 16.60
N THR A 542 11.34 3.48 15.67
CA THR A 542 11.48 4.05 14.32
C THR A 542 10.79 3.18 13.28
N PRO A 543 10.19 3.77 12.23
CA PRO A 543 9.70 3.03 11.08
C PRO A 543 10.78 2.19 10.40
N ALA A 544 10.39 1.03 9.86
CA ALA A 544 11.29 0.21 9.08
C ALA A 544 11.75 0.96 7.80
N THR A 545 13.04 0.94 7.50
CA THR A 545 13.60 1.60 6.33
C THR A 545 13.51 0.74 5.07
N MET A 546 13.16 1.33 3.94
CA MET A 546 13.19 0.62 2.66
C MET A 546 14.64 0.26 2.28
N PRO A 547 14.96 -1.02 2.03
CA PRO A 547 16.29 -1.39 1.56
C PRO A 547 16.58 -0.77 0.19
N ALA A 548 17.77 -0.16 0.02
CA ALA A 548 18.11 0.61 -1.19
C ALA A 548 19.24 0.00 -2.03
N GLY A 549 20.02 -0.93 -1.45
CA GLY A 549 21.21 -1.48 -2.08
C GLY A 549 20.92 -2.44 -3.24
N ASP A 550 21.90 -2.62 -4.10
CA ASP A 550 21.77 -3.47 -5.30
C ASP A 550 23.11 -4.08 -5.72
N GLY A 551 23.09 -5.11 -6.56
CA GLY A 551 24.27 -5.88 -6.95
C GLY A 551 24.35 -7.27 -6.30
N ASN A 552 25.51 -7.93 -6.40
CA ASN A 552 25.69 -9.29 -5.88
C ASN A 552 25.41 -9.32 -4.37
N PRO A 553 24.51 -10.19 -3.87
CA PRO A 553 24.16 -10.29 -2.46
C PRO A 553 25.16 -11.15 -1.66
N ASP A 554 26.21 -11.69 -2.28
CA ASP A 554 27.11 -12.63 -1.61
C ASP A 554 27.99 -11.95 -0.57
N ASN A 555 27.58 -12.13 0.69
CA ASN A 555 28.26 -11.66 1.89
C ASN A 555 28.97 -12.82 2.61
N ARG A 556 29.35 -13.90 1.92
CA ARG A 556 30.03 -15.04 2.56
C ARG A 556 31.55 -14.91 2.46
N LEU A 557 32.25 -15.58 3.37
CA LEU A 557 33.69 -15.79 3.25
C LEU A 557 33.99 -17.00 2.37
N SER A 558 35.08 -16.93 1.60
CA SER A 558 35.71 -18.08 0.93
C SER A 558 36.75 -18.76 1.82
N SER A 559 37.32 -18.03 2.79
CA SER A 559 38.22 -18.58 3.81
C SER A 559 38.25 -17.71 5.06
N LEU A 560 38.47 -18.36 6.21
CA LEU A 560 38.76 -17.74 7.49
C LEU A 560 39.87 -18.53 8.19
N SER A 561 40.93 -17.85 8.62
CA SER A 561 42.02 -18.46 9.39
C SER A 561 42.68 -17.46 10.33
N VAL A 562 43.32 -17.96 11.38
CA VAL A 562 44.11 -17.16 12.31
C VAL A 562 45.56 -17.64 12.24
N THR A 563 46.50 -16.75 11.94
CA THR A 563 47.90 -17.14 11.77
C THR A 563 48.45 -17.77 13.06
N GLY A 564 48.90 -19.02 12.97
CA GLY A 564 49.50 -19.77 14.09
C GLY A 564 48.51 -20.49 14.99
N TYR A 565 47.20 -20.44 14.71
CA TYR A 565 46.17 -21.05 15.55
C TYR A 565 45.06 -21.69 14.73
N ASN A 566 44.44 -22.74 15.27
CA ASN A 566 43.28 -23.37 14.67
C ASN A 566 42.00 -22.73 15.20
N ILE A 567 41.04 -22.53 14.30
CA ILE A 567 39.65 -22.23 14.67
C ILE A 567 38.86 -23.54 14.75
N THR A 568 37.85 -23.60 15.62
CA THR A 568 37.00 -24.78 15.79
C THR A 568 35.52 -24.41 15.69
N PRO A 569 34.73 -25.09 14.85
CA PRO A 569 35.16 -26.11 13.88
C PRO A 569 36.03 -25.52 12.75
N ASP A 570 36.56 -26.38 11.88
CA ASP A 570 37.24 -25.92 10.65
C ASP A 570 36.30 -25.01 9.83
N PHE A 571 36.91 -24.14 9.00
CA PHE A 571 36.15 -23.18 8.23
C PHE A 571 35.13 -23.86 7.30
N ALA A 572 33.89 -23.38 7.38
CA ALA A 572 32.81 -23.72 6.47
C ALA A 572 32.03 -22.44 6.17
N LYS A 573 31.71 -22.19 4.89
CA LYS A 573 31.08 -20.94 4.42
C LYS A 573 29.77 -20.60 5.14
N ASP A 574 29.02 -21.63 5.54
CA ASP A 574 27.72 -21.55 6.20
C ASP A 574 27.80 -21.68 7.74
N ASN A 575 29.01 -21.73 8.32
CA ASN A 575 29.20 -21.63 9.76
C ASN A 575 29.62 -20.21 10.15
N PHE A 576 28.90 -19.59 11.08
CA PHE A 576 29.09 -18.19 11.45
C PHE A 576 29.67 -17.99 12.85
N SER A 577 30.00 -19.08 13.55
CA SER A 577 30.58 -19.03 14.90
C SER A 577 31.72 -20.03 15.03
N TYR A 578 32.83 -19.55 15.55
CA TYR A 578 34.04 -20.32 15.79
C TYR A 578 34.55 -20.08 17.21
N THR A 579 35.33 -21.03 17.70
CA THR A 579 36.14 -20.90 18.92
C THR A 579 37.61 -20.88 18.53
N LEU A 580 38.37 -20.02 19.18
CA LEU A 580 39.82 -19.90 19.04
C LEU A 580 40.45 -20.02 20.44
N GLU A 581 41.26 -21.05 20.65
CA GLU A 581 42.02 -21.22 21.89
C GLU A 581 43.44 -20.69 21.70
N ILE A 582 43.86 -19.77 22.58
CA ILE A 582 45.19 -19.13 22.53
C ILE A 582 45.82 -19.08 23.92
N PRO A 583 47.16 -19.09 24.04
CA PRO A 583 47.84 -18.82 25.31
C PRO A 583 47.48 -17.45 25.91
N SER A 584 47.53 -17.32 27.24
CA SER A 584 47.17 -16.10 27.98
C SER A 584 48.01 -14.87 27.61
N ASN A 585 49.27 -15.08 27.21
CA ASN A 585 50.22 -14.02 26.85
C ASN A 585 50.03 -13.45 25.44
N VAL A 586 49.09 -13.96 24.64
CA VAL A 586 48.82 -13.44 23.29
C VAL A 586 48.03 -12.14 23.39
N THR A 587 48.61 -11.07 22.83
CA THR A 587 48.03 -9.72 22.80
C THR A 587 47.69 -9.23 21.39
N LYS A 588 48.03 -10.00 20.36
CA LYS A 588 47.76 -9.66 18.95
C LYS A 588 47.44 -10.91 18.15
N LEU A 589 46.44 -10.84 17.29
CA LEU A 589 46.09 -11.86 16.30
C LEU A 589 46.26 -11.30 14.90
N ASN A 590 46.58 -12.18 13.95
CA ASN A 590 46.47 -11.88 12.53
C ASN A 590 45.40 -12.79 11.93
N ILE A 591 44.25 -12.21 11.59
CA ILE A 591 43.07 -12.89 11.07
C ILE A 591 43.04 -12.71 9.55
N LYS A 592 43.08 -13.79 8.80
CA LYS A 592 42.92 -13.77 7.34
C LYS A 592 41.49 -14.18 7.01
N ALA A 593 40.72 -13.24 6.49
CA ALA A 593 39.34 -13.44 6.06
C ALA A 593 39.21 -12.93 4.62
N ASN A 594 38.86 -13.83 3.70
CA ASN A 594 38.69 -13.48 2.29
C ASN A 594 37.21 -13.64 1.91
N PRO A 595 36.59 -12.67 1.22
CA PRO A 595 35.22 -12.80 0.77
C PRO A 595 35.11 -13.84 -0.35
N SER A 596 33.91 -14.38 -0.56
CA SER A 596 33.57 -15.22 -1.71
C SER A 596 33.43 -14.40 -2.98
N ASP A 597 32.72 -13.27 -2.89
CA ASP A 597 32.62 -12.29 -3.98
C ASP A 597 33.71 -11.22 -3.83
N THR A 598 34.44 -10.94 -4.90
CA THR A 598 35.52 -9.94 -4.89
C THR A 598 35.02 -8.50 -4.81
N GLY A 599 33.72 -8.27 -4.99
CA GLY A 599 33.05 -6.98 -4.79
C GLY A 599 32.48 -6.78 -3.39
N ALA A 600 32.67 -7.74 -2.47
CA ALA A 600 32.28 -7.62 -1.07
C ALA A 600 33.42 -7.07 -0.20
N ASP A 601 33.06 -6.24 0.78
CA ASP A 601 33.98 -5.64 1.74
C ASP A 601 34.06 -6.48 3.01
N VAL A 602 35.27 -6.69 3.54
CA VAL A 602 35.50 -7.43 4.80
C VAL A 602 36.12 -6.52 5.85
N THR A 603 35.52 -6.47 7.04
CA THR A 603 36.04 -5.77 8.22
C THR A 603 36.23 -6.74 9.39
N GLY A 604 37.12 -6.42 10.33
CA GLY A 604 37.45 -7.29 11.47
C GLY A 604 38.54 -8.34 11.19
N GLY A 605 39.07 -8.38 9.96
CA GLY A 605 40.29 -9.12 9.62
C GLY A 605 41.57 -8.29 9.81
N GLY A 606 42.70 -8.88 9.45
CA GLY A 606 44.02 -8.28 9.56
C GLY A 606 44.63 -8.41 10.95
N ASP A 607 45.46 -7.43 11.31
CA ASP A 607 46.13 -7.35 12.60
C ASP A 607 45.18 -6.78 13.67
N ILE A 608 44.77 -7.62 14.62
CA ILE A 608 43.84 -7.28 15.70
C ILE A 608 44.58 -7.28 17.04
N GLU A 609 44.58 -6.16 17.74
CA GLU A 609 45.03 -6.08 19.13
C GLU A 609 43.97 -6.67 20.07
N LEU A 610 44.38 -7.61 20.92
CA LEU A 610 43.54 -8.20 21.95
C LEU A 610 43.71 -7.42 23.25
N LYS A 611 42.61 -6.84 23.72
CA LYS A 611 42.48 -6.33 25.09
C LYS A 611 42.03 -7.46 26.01
N ASP A 612 42.32 -7.36 27.30
CA ASP A 612 41.95 -8.39 28.28
C ASP A 612 40.43 -8.59 28.41
N SER A 613 39.63 -7.61 27.98
CA SER A 613 38.18 -7.70 27.92
C SER A 613 37.64 -8.40 26.66
N ASN A 614 38.48 -8.72 25.66
CA ASN A 614 38.00 -9.33 24.42
C ASN A 614 37.65 -10.81 24.64
N SER A 615 36.35 -11.11 24.65
CA SER A 615 35.83 -12.48 24.56
C SER A 615 35.55 -12.92 23.13
N THR A 616 35.42 -11.98 22.19
CA THR A 616 35.01 -12.24 20.81
C THR A 616 35.65 -11.24 19.86
N VAL A 617 35.96 -11.69 18.64
CA VAL A 617 36.29 -10.85 17.48
C VAL A 617 35.28 -11.15 16.37
N ASP A 618 34.59 -10.10 15.90
CA ASP A 618 33.58 -10.20 14.85
C ASP A 618 34.18 -9.78 13.50
N ILE A 619 34.02 -10.63 12.49
CA ILE A 619 34.35 -10.37 11.09
C ILE A 619 33.02 -10.09 10.38
N ILE A 620 32.90 -8.90 9.78
CA ILE A 620 31.70 -8.48 9.07
C ILE A 620 32.02 -8.40 7.58
N VAL A 621 31.33 -9.22 6.80
CA VAL A 621 31.34 -9.18 5.34
C VAL A 621 30.12 -8.39 4.88
N THR A 622 30.35 -7.36 4.06
CA THR A 622 29.30 -6.53 3.46
C THR A 622 29.27 -6.79 1.96
N ALA A 623 28.20 -7.38 1.45
CA ALA A 623 28.00 -7.60 0.03
C ALA A 623 27.83 -6.27 -0.73
N LYS A 624 27.94 -6.31 -2.05
CA LYS A 624 27.77 -5.13 -2.92
C LYS A 624 26.40 -4.45 -2.76
N ASN A 625 25.36 -5.23 -2.46
CA ASN A 625 24.03 -4.69 -2.17
C ASN A 625 23.82 -4.21 -0.73
N GLY A 626 24.89 -4.20 0.08
CA GLY A 626 24.89 -3.72 1.46
C GLY A 626 24.41 -4.73 2.51
N THR A 627 23.97 -5.94 2.13
CA THR A 627 23.63 -6.98 3.11
C THR A 627 24.90 -7.41 3.85
N LYS A 628 24.76 -7.69 5.15
CA LYS A 628 25.90 -8.02 6.02
C LYS A 628 25.75 -9.42 6.59
N GLN A 629 26.86 -10.15 6.61
CA GLN A 629 26.98 -11.40 7.36
C GLN A 629 28.09 -11.24 8.40
N LYS A 630 27.82 -11.75 9.60
CA LYS A 630 28.77 -11.74 10.70
C LYS A 630 29.31 -13.13 10.95
N TYR A 631 30.63 -13.25 11.02
CA TYR A 631 31.34 -14.43 11.50
C TYR A 631 32.00 -14.07 12.83
N SER A 632 31.71 -14.83 13.89
CA SER A 632 32.18 -14.52 15.25
C SER A 632 33.25 -15.52 15.68
N ILE A 633 34.41 -15.04 16.13
CA ILE A 633 35.47 -15.87 16.72
C ILE A 633 35.47 -15.64 18.23
N ASN A 634 35.01 -16.62 18.99
CA ASN A 634 35.02 -16.62 20.45
C ASN A 634 36.42 -17.01 20.95
N ILE A 635 37.06 -16.10 21.67
CA ILE A 635 38.44 -16.27 22.14
C ILE A 635 38.42 -16.90 23.52
N LYS A 636 39.11 -18.03 23.66
CA LYS A 636 39.39 -18.66 24.95
C LYS A 636 40.89 -18.55 25.22
N LYS A 637 41.26 -17.67 26.15
CA LYS A 637 42.64 -17.63 26.65
C LYS A 637 42.86 -18.81 27.60
N GLY A 638 43.92 -19.57 27.36
CA GLY A 638 44.41 -20.58 28.29
C GLY A 638 44.78 -19.95 29.63
N LYS A 639 44.82 -20.77 30.69
CA LYS A 639 45.27 -20.33 32.01
C LYS A 639 46.76 -19.98 32.02
#